data_AF-A0A3B8ZF60-F1
#
_entry.id   AF-A0A3B8ZF60-F1
#
_cell.length_a   1.000
_cell.length_b   1.000
_cell.length_c   1.000
_cell.angle_alpha   90.00
_cell.angle_beta   90.00
_cell.angle_gamma   90.00
#
_symmetry.space_group_name_H-M   'P 1'
#
loop_
_entity.id
_entity.type
_entity.pdbx_description
1 polymer ?
#
loop_
_entity_poly.entity_id
_entity_poly.type
_entity_poly.pdbx_seq_one_letter_code
_entity_poly.pdbx_strand_id
1 'polypeptide(L)'
;MSPKGRNRVLRGLSNQAGTHRYVLWLTTGWRDHAELISTLQIVLQQLFGNAPEPLSDDPELAAAQYNGRSLIDLAASVDPHSVPLVAYDPALDALQLGLLDCPDIQSGIGTRSVHGQVGAMGQALADARRQQLAAVGRLCSAFIVLCKLNSLHDHGLLDVLTTLRDTMPGVQRILAVNRIKARYEPAVVAHEARALVDRFDIASVFAAYDFRSELAQRRIPPVPTGMVPEADGSPQPVFFQVGQSSAAEALETKTPSPCPLPRSGGEGSEVDSPYPLPLGDGEGFGVGNQSGPVYLYHLGQRLDQGTLSRESNRSLRLQLQTRVVQASQWHLKNPQLRRQQIGDAWQSIAAACYELMTQRDADGHVELRMQTSPAIIEQMSESLRRTAPIWLRPSLSIDRSARQLQKAVVAKTQGLWWAQNASKAVTDLASRFRRGEGGQIVTPERLVRSIRQHDMHDALSNLTDDPMHQACQQALQRFSAESQPELDASALDQWSRLVWENMPLSSKLMRGAQPVALITAPLLAALLLPIDGGGSAVLVFASVKELLAAAGIGALLGGTVAGRQLLHVIQGEVPWRQLSDLFAMLCDCLGLPRPAQEELPSCGTQSRQLLSSLSPSRENSSIAGLEVWQPNENSIARLQRLTELLI
;
A
#
# COMPACT_ATOMS: atom_id res chain seq x y z
N MET A 1 -21.20 -38.38 16.50
CA MET A 1 -21.93 -38.29 15.22
C MET A 1 -22.89 -39.48 15.08
N SER A 2 -24.13 -39.21 14.70
CA SER A 2 -25.16 -40.22 14.40
C SER A 2 -24.82 -41.03 13.13
N PRO A 3 -25.45 -42.19 12.86
CA PRO A 3 -25.28 -42.89 11.59
C PRO A 3 -25.51 -42.00 10.35
N LYS A 4 -26.56 -41.16 10.36
CA LYS A 4 -26.89 -40.25 9.25
C LYS A 4 -25.80 -39.20 9.05
N GLY A 5 -25.30 -38.58 10.12
CA GLY A 5 -24.20 -37.61 10.05
C GLY A 5 -22.89 -38.24 9.59
N ARG A 6 -22.58 -39.45 10.07
CA ARG A 6 -21.36 -40.19 9.66
C ARG A 6 -21.29 -40.45 8.16
N ASN A 7 -22.42 -40.72 7.51
CA ASN A 7 -22.47 -40.97 6.05
C ASN A 7 -22.18 -39.71 5.22
N ARG A 8 -22.32 -38.52 5.80
CA ARG A 8 -22.07 -37.22 5.14
C ARG A 8 -20.62 -36.74 5.31
N VAL A 9 -19.86 -37.36 6.22
CA VAL A 9 -18.44 -37.06 6.44
C VAL A 9 -17.60 -37.92 5.48
N LEU A 10 -16.63 -37.31 4.80
CA LEU A 10 -15.72 -38.01 3.90
C LEU A 10 -14.82 -39.00 4.68
N ARG A 11 -14.83 -40.29 4.29
CA ARG A 11 -13.97 -41.36 4.82
C ARG A 11 -13.10 -41.92 3.69
N GLY A 12 -11.76 -41.81 3.77
CA GLY A 12 -10.85 -42.33 2.72
C GLY A 12 -9.36 -42.31 3.09
N LEU A 13 -8.55 -43.15 2.42
CA LEU A 13 -7.11 -43.37 2.70
C LEU A 13 -6.14 -42.68 1.71
N SER A 14 -6.63 -41.93 0.72
CA SER A 14 -5.79 -41.37 -0.36
C SER A 14 -6.31 -40.02 -0.88
N ASN A 15 -5.37 -39.10 -1.12
CA ASN A 15 -5.48 -37.69 -1.51
C ASN A 15 -6.32 -37.31 -2.77
N GLN A 16 -7.25 -38.15 -3.24
CA GLN A 16 -8.19 -37.77 -4.31
C GLN A 16 -9.52 -37.18 -3.78
N ALA A 17 -9.68 -37.09 -2.46
CA ALA A 17 -10.85 -36.53 -1.77
C ALA A 17 -10.41 -35.72 -0.55
N GLY A 18 -9.67 -34.63 -0.76
CA GLY A 18 -9.27 -33.73 0.31
C GLY A 18 -10.46 -32.88 0.78
N THR A 19 -10.63 -32.72 2.10
CA THR A 19 -11.56 -31.72 2.63
C THR A 19 -11.00 -30.33 2.31
N HIS A 20 -11.74 -29.55 1.51
CA HIS A 20 -11.27 -28.24 1.01
C HIS A 20 -12.05 -27.06 1.59
N ARG A 21 -13.05 -27.31 2.43
CA ARG A 21 -13.86 -26.30 3.12
C ARG A 21 -13.96 -26.64 4.61
N TYR A 22 -14.12 -25.62 5.44
CA TYR A 22 -14.43 -25.79 6.86
C TYR A 22 -15.88 -26.24 7.03
N VAL A 23 -16.13 -27.22 7.91
CA VAL A 23 -17.49 -27.69 8.22
C VAL A 23 -17.75 -27.64 9.71
N LEU A 24 -18.71 -26.82 10.11
CA LEU A 24 -19.14 -26.68 11.49
C LEU A 24 -20.33 -27.60 11.75
N TRP A 25 -20.08 -28.68 12.48
CA TRP A 25 -21.08 -29.62 12.96
C TRP A 25 -21.61 -29.18 14.33
N LEU A 26 -22.89 -28.90 14.40
CA LEU A 26 -23.57 -28.34 15.56
C LEU A 26 -24.62 -29.30 16.13
N THR A 27 -24.98 -29.04 17.37
CA THR A 27 -26.10 -29.64 18.09
C THR A 27 -27.42 -29.32 17.40
N THR A 28 -28.32 -30.30 17.24
CA THR A 28 -29.62 -30.07 16.57
C THR A 28 -30.48 -29.10 17.36
N GLY A 29 -30.36 -29.07 18.69
CA GLY A 29 -31.08 -28.11 19.52
C GLY A 29 -30.79 -26.65 19.13
N TRP A 30 -29.62 -26.34 18.58
CA TRP A 30 -29.29 -24.99 18.12
C TRP A 30 -30.04 -24.58 16.86
N ARG A 31 -30.45 -25.56 16.03
CA ARG A 31 -31.20 -25.34 14.78
C ARG A 31 -32.54 -24.66 15.03
N ASP A 32 -33.14 -24.90 16.19
CA ASP A 32 -34.48 -24.41 16.51
C ASP A 32 -34.43 -23.04 17.22
N HIS A 33 -33.24 -22.52 17.53
CA HIS A 33 -33.03 -21.21 18.16
C HIS A 33 -32.64 -20.12 17.13
N ALA A 34 -33.65 -19.42 16.60
CA ALA A 34 -33.47 -18.43 15.53
C ALA A 34 -32.45 -17.32 15.84
N GLU A 35 -32.47 -16.74 17.05
CA GLU A 35 -31.55 -15.65 17.45
C GLU A 35 -30.09 -16.12 17.56
N LEU A 36 -29.88 -17.36 18.02
CA LEU A 36 -28.56 -17.95 18.14
C LEU A 36 -27.97 -18.23 16.75
N ILE A 37 -28.77 -18.76 15.83
CA ILE A 37 -28.33 -19.00 14.45
C ILE A 37 -28.02 -17.71 13.73
N SER A 38 -28.86 -16.68 13.85
CA SER A 38 -28.60 -15.40 13.19
C SER A 38 -27.29 -14.78 13.69
N THR A 39 -27.04 -14.85 15.00
CA THR A 39 -25.79 -14.38 15.61
C THR A 39 -24.60 -15.19 15.10
N LEU A 40 -24.71 -16.52 15.09
CA LEU A 40 -23.67 -17.41 14.60
C LEU A 40 -23.36 -17.16 13.11
N GLN A 41 -24.37 -16.94 12.29
CA GLN A 41 -24.20 -16.62 10.87
C GLN A 41 -23.44 -15.31 10.66
N ILE A 42 -23.77 -14.27 11.43
CA ILE A 42 -23.05 -12.98 11.40
C ILE A 42 -21.59 -13.17 11.79
N VAL A 43 -21.33 -13.90 12.88
CA VAL A 43 -19.96 -14.16 13.34
C VAL A 43 -19.18 -14.97 12.31
N LEU A 44 -19.77 -16.02 11.73
CA LEU A 44 -19.15 -16.81 10.68
C LEU A 44 -18.86 -15.95 9.44
N GLN A 45 -19.79 -15.09 9.03
CA GLN A 45 -19.58 -14.17 7.91
C GLN A 45 -18.42 -13.19 8.17
N GLN A 46 -18.31 -12.66 9.39
CA GLN A 46 -17.21 -11.77 9.77
C GLN A 46 -15.86 -12.50 9.78
N LEU A 47 -15.83 -13.76 10.20
CA LEU A 47 -14.59 -14.53 10.31
C LEU A 47 -14.11 -15.10 8.97
N PHE A 48 -15.04 -15.55 8.12
CA PHE A 48 -14.74 -16.18 6.83
C PHE A 48 -14.87 -15.22 5.64
N GLY A 49 -15.42 -14.02 5.84
CA GLY A 49 -15.70 -13.03 4.80
C GLY A 49 -16.98 -13.31 4.00
N ASN A 50 -17.53 -14.53 4.09
CA ASN A 50 -18.70 -14.98 3.35
C ASN A 50 -19.71 -15.66 4.27
N ALA A 51 -20.99 -15.54 3.93
CA ALA A 51 -22.06 -16.18 4.70
C ALA A 51 -21.96 -17.72 4.61
N PRO A 52 -22.23 -18.46 5.71
CA PRO A 52 -22.15 -19.90 5.71
C PRO A 52 -23.24 -20.56 4.86
N GLU A 53 -22.89 -21.69 4.25
CA GLU A 53 -23.79 -22.51 3.43
C GLU A 53 -24.22 -23.77 4.23
N PRO A 54 -25.50 -24.19 4.17
CA PRO A 54 -25.92 -25.43 4.80
C PRO A 54 -25.34 -26.66 4.06
N LEU A 55 -24.78 -27.61 4.81
CA LEU A 55 -24.37 -28.89 4.27
C LEU A 55 -25.60 -29.72 3.88
N SER A 56 -25.58 -30.32 2.70
CA SER A 56 -26.65 -31.19 2.19
C SER A 56 -26.83 -32.43 3.08
N ASP A 57 -28.07 -32.88 3.22
CA ASP A 57 -28.41 -34.14 3.89
C ASP A 57 -28.13 -35.37 3.03
N ASP A 58 -27.97 -35.20 1.71
CA ASP A 58 -27.56 -36.23 0.77
C ASP A 58 -26.03 -36.43 0.81
N PRO A 59 -25.52 -37.64 1.13
CA PRO A 59 -24.10 -37.94 1.19
C PRO A 59 -23.30 -37.55 -0.06
N GLU A 60 -23.84 -37.76 -1.26
CA GLU A 60 -23.09 -37.48 -2.51
C GLU A 60 -22.93 -35.96 -2.73
N LEU A 61 -24.01 -35.21 -2.48
CA LEU A 61 -23.98 -33.74 -2.54
C LEU A 61 -23.13 -33.15 -1.41
N ALA A 62 -23.20 -33.71 -0.21
CA ALA A 62 -22.36 -33.30 0.91
C ALA A 62 -20.87 -33.51 0.59
N ALA A 63 -20.50 -34.66 0.02
CA ALA A 63 -19.16 -34.94 -0.46
C ALA A 63 -18.69 -33.94 -1.52
N ALA A 64 -19.56 -33.60 -2.48
CA ALA A 64 -19.26 -32.58 -3.49
C ALA A 64 -19.06 -31.19 -2.85
N GLN A 65 -19.88 -30.83 -1.86
CA GLN A 65 -19.73 -29.57 -1.12
C GLN A 65 -18.40 -29.51 -0.37
N TYR A 66 -18.04 -30.57 0.34
CA TYR A 66 -16.74 -30.71 1.03
C TYR A 66 -15.54 -30.50 0.09
N ASN A 67 -15.68 -30.89 -1.18
CA ASN A 67 -14.66 -30.76 -2.21
C ASN A 67 -14.68 -29.43 -2.98
N GLY A 68 -15.49 -28.44 -2.56
CA GLY A 68 -15.49 -27.10 -3.13
C GLY A 68 -16.67 -26.77 -4.05
N ARG A 69 -17.64 -27.68 -4.25
CA ARG A 69 -18.88 -27.32 -4.94
C ARG A 69 -19.74 -26.45 -4.01
N SER A 70 -20.25 -25.32 -4.51
CA SER A 70 -21.29 -24.59 -3.80
C SER A 70 -22.65 -24.92 -4.42
N LEU A 71 -23.66 -25.10 -3.56
CA LEU A 71 -25.05 -25.31 -3.96
C LEU A 71 -25.86 -24.01 -3.96
N ILE A 72 -25.24 -22.88 -3.57
CA ILE A 72 -25.80 -21.54 -3.68
C ILE A 72 -25.16 -20.80 -4.86
N ASP A 73 -25.93 -19.91 -5.48
CA ASP A 73 -25.42 -19.05 -6.54
C ASP A 73 -24.46 -18.01 -5.94
N LEU A 74 -23.16 -18.29 -6.07
CA LEU A 74 -22.10 -17.37 -5.67
C LEU A 74 -21.83 -16.35 -6.79
N ALA A 75 -21.56 -15.11 -6.41
CA ALA A 75 -21.05 -14.13 -7.36
C ALA A 75 -19.70 -14.62 -7.95
N ALA A 76 -19.43 -14.28 -9.21
CA ALA A 76 -18.23 -14.75 -9.93
C ALA A 76 -16.89 -14.37 -9.25
N SER A 77 -16.90 -13.43 -8.31
CA SER A 77 -15.74 -12.97 -7.54
C SER A 77 -15.48 -13.77 -6.25
N VAL A 78 -16.37 -14.67 -5.84
CA VAL A 78 -16.27 -15.40 -4.57
C VAL A 78 -15.68 -16.79 -4.82
N ASP A 79 -14.56 -17.10 -4.14
CA ASP A 79 -13.98 -18.44 -4.13
C ASP A 79 -14.83 -19.40 -3.28
N PRO A 80 -15.38 -20.49 -3.85
CA PRO A 80 -16.17 -21.47 -3.10
C PRO A 80 -15.43 -22.08 -1.89
N HIS A 81 -14.10 -22.14 -1.92
CA HIS A 81 -13.30 -22.67 -0.79
C HIS A 81 -13.31 -21.75 0.44
N SER A 82 -13.64 -20.47 0.26
CA SER A 82 -13.73 -19.48 1.33
C SER A 82 -15.07 -19.47 2.06
N VAL A 83 -16.06 -20.24 1.58
CA VAL A 83 -17.40 -20.30 2.16
C VAL A 83 -17.48 -21.46 3.17
N PRO A 84 -17.72 -21.22 4.47
CA PRO A 84 -17.84 -22.30 5.45
C PRO A 84 -19.16 -23.06 5.30
N LEU A 85 -19.16 -24.34 5.69
CA LEU A 85 -20.36 -25.19 5.70
C LEU A 85 -20.88 -25.38 7.13
N VAL A 86 -22.20 -25.45 7.30
CA VAL A 86 -22.84 -25.71 8.60
C VAL A 86 -23.74 -26.94 8.51
N ALA A 87 -23.60 -27.84 9.47
CA ALA A 87 -24.36 -29.08 9.57
C ALA A 87 -24.85 -29.31 11.00
N TYR A 88 -25.90 -30.10 11.17
CA TYR A 88 -26.50 -30.42 12.47
C TYR A 88 -26.57 -31.94 12.65
N ASP A 89 -26.28 -32.42 13.87
CA ASP A 89 -26.34 -33.85 14.18
C ASP A 89 -26.85 -34.12 15.61
N PRO A 90 -27.83 -35.04 15.79
CA PRO A 90 -28.44 -35.28 17.09
C PRO A 90 -27.53 -35.98 18.10
N ALA A 91 -26.49 -36.69 17.65
CA ALA A 91 -25.55 -37.31 18.57
C ALA A 91 -24.62 -36.27 19.23
N LEU A 92 -24.53 -35.06 18.68
CA LEU A 92 -23.78 -33.97 19.29
C LEU A 92 -24.55 -33.33 20.46
N ASP A 93 -25.89 -33.37 20.45
CA ASP A 93 -26.73 -32.88 21.56
C ASP A 93 -26.42 -33.64 22.86
N ALA A 94 -26.30 -34.97 22.77
CA ALA A 94 -25.93 -35.81 23.91
C ALA A 94 -24.50 -35.58 24.42
N LEU A 95 -23.59 -35.15 23.52
CA LEU A 95 -22.20 -34.84 23.84
C LEU A 95 -21.99 -33.39 24.29
N GLN A 96 -23.00 -32.53 24.14
CA GLN A 96 -22.94 -31.09 24.39
C GLN A 96 -21.74 -30.42 23.71
N LEU A 97 -21.44 -30.80 22.46
CA LEU A 97 -20.23 -30.40 21.78
C LEU A 97 -20.48 -30.07 20.30
N GLY A 98 -19.95 -28.95 19.83
CA GLY A 98 -19.81 -28.66 18.41
C GLY A 98 -18.44 -29.11 17.90
N LEU A 99 -18.37 -29.58 16.65
CA LEU A 99 -17.13 -29.95 15.99
C LEU A 99 -16.89 -29.03 14.80
N LEU A 100 -15.67 -28.50 14.70
CA LEU A 100 -15.22 -27.85 13.49
C LEU A 100 -14.24 -28.76 12.77
N ASP A 101 -14.65 -29.22 11.59
CA ASP A 101 -13.83 -30.00 10.69
C ASP A 101 -12.97 -29.06 9.84
N CYS A 102 -11.65 -29.15 10.00
CA CYS A 102 -10.70 -28.30 9.29
C CYS A 102 -10.29 -28.94 7.95
N PRO A 103 -10.15 -28.16 6.87
CA PRO A 103 -9.57 -28.66 5.63
C PRO A 103 -8.11 -29.08 5.87
N ASP A 104 -7.50 -29.83 4.95
CA ASP A 104 -6.10 -30.27 5.11
C ASP A 104 -5.11 -29.10 5.20
N ILE A 105 -4.78 -28.72 6.44
CA ILE A 105 -3.88 -27.61 6.81
C ILE A 105 -2.44 -27.90 6.34
N GLN A 106 -2.03 -29.17 6.25
CA GLN A 106 -0.64 -29.55 5.95
C GLN A 106 -0.26 -29.23 4.49
N SER A 107 -1.20 -29.34 3.56
CA SER A 107 -1.01 -29.00 2.15
C SER A 107 -0.61 -27.53 1.89
N GLY A 108 -0.88 -26.62 2.83
CA GLY A 108 -0.56 -25.19 2.72
C GLY A 108 0.43 -24.66 3.75
N ILE A 109 0.57 -25.32 4.91
CA ILE A 109 1.56 -24.93 5.93
C ILE A 109 2.93 -25.57 5.65
N GLY A 110 2.97 -26.71 4.95
CA GLY A 110 4.19 -27.51 4.74
C GLY A 110 4.92 -27.32 3.41
N THR A 111 4.49 -26.44 2.50
CA THR A 111 5.16 -26.23 1.20
C THR A 111 6.42 -25.37 1.33
N ARG A 112 7.38 -25.80 2.15
CA ARG A 112 8.80 -25.52 1.87
C ARG A 112 9.18 -26.38 0.67
N SER A 113 9.17 -25.77 -0.52
CA SER A 113 9.71 -26.42 -1.73
C SER A 113 11.11 -26.95 -1.44
N VAL A 114 11.44 -28.11 -2.01
CA VAL A 114 12.74 -28.80 -1.90
C VAL A 114 13.92 -27.93 -2.39
N HIS A 115 13.65 -26.74 -2.93
CA HIS A 115 14.63 -25.73 -3.35
C HIS A 115 14.52 -24.38 -2.62
N GLY A 116 14.04 -24.34 -1.37
CA GLY A 116 14.26 -23.21 -0.45
C GLY A 116 13.63 -21.85 -0.85
N GLN A 117 12.96 -21.74 -1.99
CA GLN A 117 12.21 -20.57 -2.40
C GLN A 117 10.72 -20.88 -2.38
N VAL A 118 10.02 -20.30 -1.40
CA VAL A 118 8.57 -20.15 -1.46
C VAL A 118 8.34 -18.90 -2.32
N GLY A 119 7.80 -19.07 -3.53
CA GLY A 119 7.39 -17.91 -4.34
C GLY A 119 6.39 -17.05 -3.56
N ALA A 120 6.36 -15.74 -3.80
CA ALA A 120 5.49 -14.78 -3.08
C ALA A 120 4.03 -15.24 -2.98
N MET A 121 3.52 -15.92 -4.02
CA MET A 121 2.18 -16.49 -4.09
C MET A 121 1.96 -17.69 -3.16
N GLY A 122 2.95 -18.57 -2.98
CA GLY A 122 2.88 -19.70 -2.05
C GLY A 122 2.91 -19.24 -0.58
N GLN A 123 3.68 -18.18 -0.31
CA GLN A 123 3.77 -17.59 1.02
C GLN A 123 2.49 -16.84 1.39
N ALA A 124 1.92 -16.08 0.44
CA ALA A 124 0.62 -15.44 0.61
C ALA A 124 -0.51 -16.45 0.90
N LEU A 125 -0.51 -17.62 0.24
CA LEU A 125 -1.51 -18.66 0.48
C LEU A 125 -1.35 -19.31 1.86
N ALA A 126 -0.11 -19.57 2.28
CA ALA A 126 0.19 -20.08 3.62
C ALA A 126 -0.22 -19.07 4.72
N ASP A 127 0.03 -17.78 4.49
CA ASP A 127 -0.35 -16.71 5.40
C ASP A 127 -1.87 -16.51 5.45
N ALA A 128 -2.58 -16.60 4.32
CA ALA A 128 -4.03 -16.56 4.27
C ALA A 128 -4.66 -17.73 5.05
N ARG A 129 -4.13 -18.95 4.91
CA ARG A 129 -4.61 -20.12 5.66
C ARG A 129 -4.29 -20.03 7.16
N ARG A 130 -3.12 -19.48 7.53
CA ARG A 130 -2.79 -19.17 8.93
C ARG A 130 -3.73 -18.13 9.52
N GLN A 131 -4.08 -17.10 8.77
CA GLN A 131 -5.05 -16.08 9.18
C GLN A 131 -6.46 -16.69 9.33
N GLN A 132 -6.88 -17.58 8.42
CA GLN A 132 -8.14 -18.31 8.54
C GLN A 132 -8.16 -19.21 9.77
N LEU A 133 -7.08 -19.96 10.03
CA LEU A 133 -6.96 -20.79 11.24
C LEU A 133 -7.04 -19.91 12.51
N ALA A 134 -6.35 -18.77 12.53
CA ALA A 134 -6.41 -17.78 13.61
C ALA A 134 -7.81 -17.20 13.82
N ALA A 135 -8.57 -16.96 12.74
CA ALA A 135 -9.95 -16.49 12.80
C ALA A 135 -10.89 -17.57 13.36
N VAL A 136 -10.76 -18.79 12.85
CA VAL A 136 -11.47 -19.99 13.29
C VAL A 136 -11.25 -20.27 14.77
N GLY A 137 -10.04 -20.05 15.27
CA GLY A 137 -9.69 -20.19 16.67
C GLY A 137 -10.58 -19.48 17.67
N ARG A 138 -11.19 -18.37 17.26
CA ARG A 138 -12.10 -17.59 18.10
C ARG A 138 -13.44 -18.31 18.35
N LEU A 139 -13.72 -19.36 17.58
CA LEU A 139 -14.91 -20.20 17.69
C LEU A 139 -14.67 -21.51 18.44
N CYS A 140 -13.42 -21.83 18.79
CA CYS A 140 -13.06 -23.11 19.36
C CYS A 140 -12.66 -22.98 20.84
N SER A 141 -13.22 -23.83 21.70
CA SER A 141 -12.82 -23.95 23.11
C SER A 141 -11.62 -24.88 23.32
N ALA A 142 -11.36 -25.78 22.35
CA ALA A 142 -10.20 -26.66 22.33
C ALA A 142 -9.83 -27.08 20.89
N PHE A 143 -8.59 -27.50 20.71
CA PHE A 143 -8.08 -28.13 19.50
C PHE A 143 -7.74 -29.59 19.74
N ILE A 144 -8.23 -30.46 18.86
CA ILE A 144 -7.85 -31.87 18.82
C ILE A 144 -6.92 -32.08 17.64
N VAL A 145 -5.65 -32.37 17.92
CA VAL A 145 -4.65 -32.66 16.89
C VAL A 145 -4.54 -34.17 16.73
N LEU A 146 -5.03 -34.68 15.59
CA LEU A 146 -4.96 -36.10 15.26
C LEU A 146 -3.63 -36.42 14.56
N CYS A 147 -2.88 -37.40 15.08
CA CYS A 147 -1.61 -37.81 14.50
C CYS A 147 -1.38 -39.32 14.61
N LYS A 148 -0.39 -39.84 13.88
CA LYS A 148 0.14 -41.21 14.09
C LYS A 148 1.29 -41.16 15.07
N LEU A 149 1.59 -42.29 15.72
CA LEU A 149 2.69 -42.38 16.69
C LEU A 149 4.05 -42.00 16.07
N ASN A 150 4.32 -42.41 14.84
CA ASN A 150 5.56 -42.07 14.13
C ASN A 150 5.65 -40.60 13.69
N SER A 151 4.54 -39.86 13.72
CA SER A 151 4.48 -38.44 13.36
C SER A 151 4.74 -37.51 14.54
N LEU A 152 4.90 -38.02 15.77
CA LEU A 152 5.19 -37.20 16.95
C LEU A 152 6.48 -36.38 16.83
N HIS A 153 7.41 -36.85 15.99
CA HIS A 153 8.70 -36.19 15.74
C HIS A 153 8.74 -35.48 14.38
N ASP A 154 7.62 -35.42 13.66
CA ASP A 154 7.55 -34.83 12.33
C ASP A 154 7.53 -33.29 12.40
N HIS A 155 8.27 -32.64 11.51
CA HIS A 155 8.30 -31.18 11.40
C HIS A 155 6.92 -30.61 11.08
N GLY A 156 6.11 -31.29 10.27
CA GLY A 156 4.77 -30.83 9.93
C GLY A 156 3.85 -30.72 11.15
N LEU A 157 3.95 -31.66 12.09
CA LEU A 157 3.19 -31.60 13.35
C LEU A 157 3.68 -30.46 14.25
N LEU A 158 5.00 -30.26 14.33
CA LEU A 158 5.60 -29.16 15.08
C LEU A 158 5.16 -27.80 14.56
N ASP A 159 5.08 -27.62 13.24
CA ASP A 159 4.65 -26.37 12.62
C ASP A 159 3.17 -26.06 12.91
N VAL A 160 2.30 -27.08 12.87
CA VAL A 160 0.88 -26.94 13.27
C VAL A 160 0.77 -26.56 14.75
N LEU A 161 1.45 -27.25 15.64
CA LEU A 161 1.41 -26.96 17.08
C LEU A 161 2.00 -25.58 17.41
N THR A 162 3.06 -25.17 16.71
CA THR A 162 3.65 -23.82 16.82
C THR A 162 2.64 -22.78 16.38
N THR A 163 2.00 -22.98 15.22
CA THR A 163 0.97 -22.06 14.72
C THR A 163 -0.18 -21.93 15.71
N LEU A 164 -0.69 -23.04 16.26
CA LEU A 164 -1.77 -23.00 17.26
C LEU A 164 -1.36 -22.29 18.55
N ARG A 165 -0.15 -22.57 19.05
CA ARG A 165 0.38 -21.90 20.25
C ARG A 165 0.53 -20.39 20.04
N ASP A 166 1.06 -19.98 18.90
CA ASP A 166 1.38 -18.58 18.62
C ASP A 166 0.11 -17.77 18.28
N THR A 167 -0.85 -18.38 17.58
CA THR A 167 -2.11 -17.71 17.23
C THR A 167 -3.13 -17.72 18.35
N MET A 168 -3.12 -18.74 19.24
CA MET A 168 -4.16 -18.99 20.24
C MET A 168 -3.57 -19.62 21.52
N PRO A 169 -2.76 -18.89 22.28
CA PRO A 169 -2.02 -19.46 23.40
C PRO A 169 -2.92 -20.05 24.48
N GLY A 170 -4.09 -19.44 24.77
CA GLY A 170 -4.98 -19.89 25.85
C GLY A 170 -6.09 -20.88 25.45
N VAL A 171 -6.14 -21.34 24.20
CA VAL A 171 -7.05 -22.42 23.80
C VAL A 171 -6.42 -23.77 24.13
N GLN A 172 -7.19 -24.66 24.77
CA GLN A 172 -6.71 -25.98 25.20
C GLN A 172 -6.30 -26.84 24.00
N ARG A 173 -5.11 -27.45 24.06
CA ARG A 173 -4.60 -28.36 23.03
C ARG A 173 -4.66 -29.80 23.51
N ILE A 174 -5.23 -30.68 22.69
CA ILE A 174 -5.45 -32.10 22.96
C ILE A 174 -4.78 -32.90 21.85
N LEU A 175 -4.00 -33.91 22.21
CA LEU A 175 -3.31 -34.77 21.25
C LEU A 175 -4.03 -36.12 21.15
N ALA A 176 -4.41 -36.52 19.94
CA ALA A 176 -5.09 -37.78 19.66
C ALA A 176 -4.22 -38.67 18.76
N VAL A 177 -3.52 -39.62 19.36
CA VAL A 177 -2.62 -40.55 18.66
C VAL A 177 -3.41 -41.76 18.17
N ASN A 178 -3.60 -41.86 16.86
CA ASN A 178 -4.40 -42.88 16.22
C ASN A 178 -3.55 -43.96 15.53
N ARG A 179 -4.16 -45.12 15.26
CA ARG A 179 -3.58 -46.28 14.56
C ARG A 179 -2.31 -46.81 15.23
N ILE A 180 -2.32 -46.87 16.55
CA ILE A 180 -1.20 -47.43 17.31
C ILE A 180 -1.16 -48.95 17.09
N LYS A 181 0.03 -49.45 16.73
CA LYS A 181 0.25 -50.89 16.57
C LYS A 181 0.26 -51.57 17.94
N ALA A 182 -0.35 -52.74 18.04
CA ALA A 182 -0.54 -53.48 19.30
C ALA A 182 0.76 -53.75 20.09
N ARG A 183 1.92 -53.78 19.41
CA ARG A 183 3.24 -53.95 20.03
C ARG A 183 3.65 -52.84 20.99
N TYR A 184 3.05 -51.65 20.89
CA TYR A 184 3.38 -50.51 21.75
C TYR A 184 2.45 -50.49 22.95
N GLU A 185 3.02 -50.38 24.15
CA GLU A 185 2.22 -50.22 25.37
C GLU A 185 1.73 -48.78 25.54
N PRO A 186 0.61 -48.54 26.24
CA PRO A 186 0.11 -47.18 26.49
C PRO A 186 1.14 -46.26 27.17
N ALA A 187 1.97 -46.82 28.06
CA ALA A 187 3.05 -46.10 28.73
C ALA A 187 4.12 -45.59 27.73
N VAL A 188 4.40 -46.36 26.67
CA VAL A 188 5.34 -45.94 25.61
C VAL A 188 4.76 -44.77 24.84
N VAL A 189 3.46 -44.79 24.51
CA VAL A 189 2.80 -43.68 23.81
C VAL A 189 2.85 -42.40 24.64
N ALA A 190 2.61 -42.51 25.95
CA ALA A 190 2.74 -41.37 26.87
C ALA A 190 4.18 -40.84 26.96
N HIS A 191 5.17 -41.73 27.00
CA HIS A 191 6.58 -41.36 27.03
C HIS A 191 7.01 -40.61 25.77
N GLU A 192 6.68 -41.13 24.59
CA GLU A 192 7.01 -40.53 23.29
C GLU A 192 6.34 -39.16 23.09
N ALA A 193 5.13 -38.96 23.64
CA ALA A 193 4.43 -37.68 23.53
C ALA A 193 4.96 -36.60 24.50
N ARG A 194 5.75 -36.97 25.52
CA ARG A 194 6.12 -36.10 26.64
C ARG A 194 6.81 -34.81 26.20
N ALA A 195 7.73 -34.90 25.24
CA ALA A 195 8.44 -33.72 24.73
C ALA A 195 7.50 -32.70 24.08
N LEU A 196 6.44 -33.16 23.39
CA LEU A 196 5.43 -32.27 22.82
C LEU A 196 4.50 -31.71 23.91
N VAL A 197 4.14 -32.53 24.90
CA VAL A 197 3.31 -32.10 26.03
C VAL A 197 3.96 -30.94 26.75
N ASP A 198 5.23 -31.07 27.11
CA ASP A 198 5.97 -30.06 27.86
C ASP A 198 6.21 -28.80 26.99
N ARG A 199 6.49 -28.96 25.69
CA ARG A 199 6.82 -27.84 24.79
C ARG A 199 5.61 -27.00 24.37
N PHE A 200 4.44 -27.63 24.20
CA PHE A 200 3.25 -26.98 23.63
C PHE A 200 2.08 -26.89 24.61
N ASP A 201 2.29 -27.25 25.88
CA ASP A 201 1.27 -27.21 26.92
C ASP A 201 0.02 -28.01 26.50
N ILE A 202 0.24 -29.29 26.15
CA ILE A 202 -0.83 -30.20 25.72
C ILE A 202 -1.54 -30.71 26.97
N ALA A 203 -2.83 -30.41 27.10
CA ALA A 203 -3.58 -30.71 28.31
C ALA A 203 -3.83 -32.22 28.53
N SER A 204 -3.94 -32.99 27.45
CA SER A 204 -4.19 -34.43 27.52
C SER A 204 -3.79 -35.15 26.24
N VAL A 205 -3.30 -36.39 26.40
CA VAL A 205 -2.95 -37.29 25.29
C VAL A 205 -3.92 -38.47 25.30
N PHE A 206 -4.59 -38.69 24.18
CA PHE A 206 -5.48 -39.83 23.95
C PHE A 206 -4.88 -40.78 22.91
N ALA A 207 -5.03 -42.08 23.14
CA ALA A 207 -4.51 -43.14 22.29
C ALA A 207 -5.66 -44.00 21.74
N ALA A 208 -5.58 -44.34 20.45
CA ALA A 208 -6.44 -45.35 19.82
C ALA A 208 -5.58 -46.37 19.05
N TYR A 209 -5.84 -47.65 19.32
CA TYR A 209 -5.16 -48.77 18.68
C TYR A 209 -5.82 -49.17 17.35
N ASP A 210 -5.04 -49.79 16.46
CA ASP A 210 -5.52 -50.39 15.23
C ASP A 210 -6.33 -51.68 15.51
N PHE A 211 -7.39 -51.93 14.74
CA PHE A 211 -8.35 -53.03 14.96
C PHE A 211 -7.87 -54.40 14.44
N ARG A 212 -6.67 -54.45 13.87
CA ARG A 212 -6.17 -55.61 13.11
C ARG A 212 -5.67 -56.78 13.98
N SER A 213 -5.71 -56.70 15.32
CA SER A 213 -5.17 -57.75 16.18
C SER A 213 -5.92 -57.90 17.50
N GLU A 214 -6.08 -59.15 17.98
CA GLU A 214 -6.62 -59.44 19.31
C GLU A 214 -5.79 -58.83 20.44
N LEU A 215 -4.47 -58.71 20.24
CA LEU A 215 -3.58 -58.07 21.20
C LEU A 215 -3.95 -56.59 21.40
N ALA A 216 -4.39 -55.89 20.35
CA ALA A 216 -4.88 -54.52 20.47
C ALA A 216 -6.15 -54.44 21.32
N GLN A 217 -7.08 -55.39 21.18
CA GLN A 217 -8.31 -55.41 21.97
C GLN A 217 -8.03 -55.55 23.47
N ARG A 218 -7.01 -56.33 23.85
CA ARG A 218 -6.57 -56.45 25.25
C ARG A 218 -5.93 -55.17 25.82
N ARG A 219 -5.49 -54.25 24.97
CA ARG A 219 -4.89 -52.97 25.37
C ARG A 219 -5.92 -51.84 25.47
N ILE A 220 -7.11 -52.02 24.93
CA ILE A 220 -8.20 -51.03 24.96
C ILE A 220 -9.00 -51.25 26.25
N PRO A 221 -9.15 -50.25 27.14
CA PRO A 221 -9.98 -50.39 28.32
C PRO A 221 -11.47 -50.53 27.95
N PRO A 222 -12.30 -51.16 28.81
CA PRO A 222 -13.68 -51.53 28.49
C PRO A 222 -14.52 -50.30 28.08
N VAL A 223 -15.13 -50.38 26.90
CA VAL A 223 -15.82 -49.25 26.26
C VAL A 223 -17.02 -48.75 27.10
N PRO A 224 -17.24 -47.43 27.23
CA PRO A 224 -18.39 -46.88 27.95
C PRO A 224 -19.75 -47.30 27.38
N THR A 225 -20.75 -47.46 28.24
CA THR A 225 -22.13 -47.90 27.92
C THR A 225 -22.88 -47.01 26.92
N GLY A 226 -22.42 -45.78 26.68
CA GLY A 226 -23.00 -44.82 25.73
C GLY A 226 -22.35 -44.80 24.34
N MET A 227 -21.28 -45.57 24.11
CA MET A 227 -20.59 -45.63 22.81
C MET A 227 -21.22 -46.73 21.95
N VAL A 228 -22.05 -46.33 20.99
CA VAL A 228 -22.79 -47.27 20.12
C VAL A 228 -21.86 -47.83 19.03
N PRO A 229 -21.72 -49.17 18.90
CA PRO A 229 -21.01 -49.80 17.77
C PRO A 229 -21.63 -49.40 16.41
N GLU A 230 -20.89 -49.51 15.30
CA GLU A 230 -21.52 -49.36 13.98
C GLU A 230 -22.59 -50.45 13.77
N ALA A 231 -23.64 -50.11 13.02
CA ALA A 231 -24.73 -51.04 12.72
C ALA A 231 -24.26 -52.25 11.88
N ASP A 232 -23.14 -52.10 11.18
CA ASP A 232 -22.47 -53.15 10.39
C ASP A 232 -21.42 -53.95 11.18
N GLY A 233 -21.21 -53.62 12.46
CA GLY A 233 -20.20 -54.26 13.31
C GLY A 233 -18.75 -53.85 13.01
N SER A 234 -18.53 -52.83 12.17
CA SER A 234 -17.18 -52.35 11.87
C SER A 234 -16.52 -51.72 13.12
N PRO A 235 -15.26 -52.06 13.41
CA PRO A 235 -14.60 -51.58 14.62
C PRO A 235 -14.21 -50.09 14.49
N GLN A 236 -14.51 -49.31 15.52
CA GLN A 236 -14.22 -47.86 15.59
C GLN A 236 -13.09 -47.52 16.55
N PRO A 237 -12.35 -46.42 16.30
CA PRO A 237 -11.24 -46.03 17.17
C PRO A 237 -11.77 -45.57 18.52
N VAL A 238 -11.36 -46.29 19.56
CA VAL A 238 -11.65 -45.93 20.95
C VAL A 238 -10.46 -45.16 21.50
N PHE A 239 -10.64 -43.85 21.65
CA PHE A 239 -9.63 -42.96 22.22
C PHE A 239 -9.76 -42.92 23.74
N PHE A 240 -8.75 -43.44 24.43
CA PHE A 240 -8.63 -43.39 25.89
C PHE A 240 -7.36 -42.64 26.30
N GLN A 241 -7.40 -42.00 27.45
CA GLN A 241 -6.32 -41.15 27.92
C GLN A 241 -5.12 -42.01 28.36
N VAL A 242 -3.92 -41.57 27.99
CA VAL A 242 -2.66 -42.21 28.36
C VAL A 242 -1.78 -41.24 29.16
N GLY A 243 -1.00 -41.75 30.11
CA GLY A 243 -0.01 -40.95 30.82
C GLY A 243 -0.54 -40.10 31.98
N GLN A 244 -1.84 -40.17 32.31
CA GLN A 244 -2.35 -39.73 33.61
C GLN A 244 -2.72 -40.96 34.44
N SER A 245 -1.72 -41.56 35.11
CA SER A 245 -2.02 -42.21 36.39
C SER A 245 -1.92 -41.15 37.48
N SER A 246 -2.94 -41.13 38.31
CA SER A 246 -3.06 -40.32 39.51
C SER A 246 -1.75 -40.29 40.31
N ALA A 247 -1.44 -39.15 40.91
CA ALA A 247 -0.41 -39.02 41.94
C ALA A 247 -0.60 -39.99 43.15
N ALA A 248 -1.65 -40.81 43.16
CA ALA A 248 -1.91 -41.84 44.16
C ALA A 248 -1.14 -43.17 43.96
N GLU A 249 -0.64 -43.51 42.78
CA GLU A 249 0.08 -44.80 42.59
C GLU A 249 1.59 -44.75 42.94
N ALA A 250 2.12 -43.57 43.28
CA ALA A 250 3.51 -43.43 43.72
C ALA A 250 3.71 -43.70 45.23
N LEU A 251 2.65 -44.01 45.98
CA LEU A 251 2.72 -44.17 47.45
C LEU A 251 2.54 -45.61 47.97
N GLU A 252 2.40 -46.63 47.12
CA GLU A 252 2.26 -48.03 47.57
C GLU A 252 3.51 -48.92 47.43
N THR A 253 4.65 -48.37 46.99
CA THR A 253 5.92 -49.13 46.99
C THR A 253 7.06 -48.33 47.58
N LYS A 254 6.96 -48.01 48.88
CA LYS A 254 8.14 -47.79 49.73
C LYS A 254 7.76 -47.92 51.21
N THR A 255 7.91 -49.14 51.73
CA THR A 255 8.08 -49.39 53.16
C THR A 255 9.25 -48.53 53.68
N PRO A 256 9.05 -47.62 54.66
CA PRO A 256 10.15 -46.98 55.35
C PRO A 256 10.45 -47.75 56.64
N SER A 257 11.66 -48.32 56.72
CA SER A 257 12.26 -48.66 58.01
C SER A 257 12.72 -47.38 58.72
N PRO A 258 12.71 -47.34 60.07
CA PRO A 258 12.55 -46.09 60.82
C PRO A 258 13.87 -45.48 61.32
N CYS A 259 13.73 -44.23 61.80
CA CYS A 259 14.56 -43.49 62.77
C CYS A 259 15.50 -42.40 62.20
N PRO A 260 15.82 -41.36 63.00
CA PRO A 260 15.00 -40.67 64.00
C PRO A 260 15.05 -39.13 63.87
N LEU A 261 14.04 -38.48 64.49
CA LEU A 261 13.93 -37.02 64.67
C LEU A 261 15.11 -36.41 65.43
N PRO A 262 15.30 -35.08 65.28
CA PRO A 262 15.37 -34.22 66.45
C PRO A 262 14.36 -33.06 66.41
N ARG A 263 14.00 -32.63 67.63
CA ARG A 263 12.95 -31.70 68.02
C ARG A 263 13.37 -30.22 67.97
N SER A 264 12.35 -29.36 67.95
CA SER A 264 12.23 -27.96 68.44
C SER A 264 12.99 -26.86 67.67
N GLY A 265 12.46 -25.67 67.39
CA GLY A 265 11.19 -25.00 67.77
C GLY A 265 11.20 -23.53 67.27
N GLY A 266 10.11 -22.79 67.53
CA GLY A 266 9.97 -21.32 67.33
C GLY A 266 9.39 -20.93 65.96
N GLU A 267 8.11 -20.54 65.81
CA GLU A 267 7.40 -19.31 66.21
C GLU A 267 7.15 -18.35 65.02
N GLY A 268 5.86 -18.11 64.74
CA GLY A 268 5.27 -16.82 64.34
C GLY A 268 5.60 -16.20 62.98
N SER A 269 4.59 -16.08 62.11
CA SER A 269 4.13 -14.78 61.58
C SER A 269 2.95 -14.97 60.63
N GLU A 270 1.77 -14.56 61.07
CA GLU A 270 0.62 -14.21 60.24
C GLU A 270 0.96 -13.01 59.33
N VAL A 271 0.50 -13.03 58.08
CA VAL A 271 0.31 -11.81 57.27
C VAL A 271 -0.97 -11.98 56.45
N ASP A 272 -1.94 -11.10 56.75
CA ASP A 272 -3.21 -10.87 56.08
C ASP A 272 -3.08 -10.58 54.57
N SER A 273 -4.00 -11.13 53.78
CA SER A 273 -4.25 -10.73 52.38
C SER A 273 -5.73 -10.35 52.21
N PRO A 274 -6.07 -9.14 51.72
CA PRO A 274 -7.43 -8.63 51.74
C PRO A 274 -8.13 -8.79 50.38
N TYR A 275 -8.80 -9.92 50.13
CA TYR A 275 -9.90 -9.97 49.13
C TYR A 275 -10.97 -10.99 49.55
N PRO A 276 -12.26 -10.62 49.54
CA PRO A 276 -13.34 -11.49 50.00
C PRO A 276 -13.65 -12.58 48.96
N LEU A 277 -13.70 -13.83 49.44
CA LEU A 277 -14.23 -14.97 48.71
C LEU A 277 -15.76 -14.83 48.56
N PRO A 278 -16.34 -15.04 47.37
CA PRO A 278 -17.79 -15.08 47.23
C PRO A 278 -18.33 -16.39 47.79
N LEU A 279 -19.24 -16.27 48.76
CA LEU A 279 -20.17 -17.31 49.19
C LEU A 279 -21.05 -17.68 47.99
N GLY A 280 -20.89 -18.91 47.50
CA GLY A 280 -21.78 -19.54 46.53
C GLY A 280 -22.36 -20.79 47.15
N ASP A 281 -23.61 -20.69 47.59
CA ASP A 281 -24.46 -21.82 47.96
C ASP A 281 -24.66 -22.69 46.73
N GLY A 282 -23.88 -23.76 46.63
CA GLY A 282 -24.02 -24.79 45.62
C GLY A 282 -24.38 -26.09 46.31
N GLU A 283 -25.63 -26.52 46.14
CA GLU A 283 -26.04 -27.90 46.41
C GLU A 283 -25.10 -28.85 45.65
N GLY A 284 -24.20 -29.48 46.39
CA GLY A 284 -23.26 -30.44 45.87
C GLY A 284 -23.98 -31.70 45.41
N PHE A 285 -24.32 -31.77 44.13
CA PHE A 285 -24.43 -33.05 43.44
C PHE A 285 -23.05 -33.71 43.50
N GLY A 286 -22.93 -34.73 44.35
CA GLY A 286 -21.72 -35.49 44.53
C GLY A 286 -21.21 -36.09 43.22
N VAL A 287 -20.12 -35.54 42.69
CA VAL A 287 -19.33 -36.21 41.67
C VAL A 287 -18.45 -37.20 42.42
N GLY A 288 -18.92 -38.45 42.49
CA GLY A 288 -18.13 -39.56 42.98
C GLY A 288 -16.78 -39.63 42.26
N ASN A 289 -15.75 -39.92 43.05
CA ASN A 289 -14.39 -40.17 42.59
C ASN A 289 -14.39 -41.33 41.57
N GLN A 290 -14.50 -41.02 40.26
CA GLN A 290 -14.47 -42.03 39.21
C GLN A 290 -13.02 -42.41 38.90
N SER A 291 -12.51 -43.41 39.61
CA SER A 291 -11.22 -44.07 39.33
C SER A 291 -11.32 -44.99 38.10
N GLY A 292 -11.80 -44.46 36.98
CA GLY A 292 -12.01 -45.18 35.71
C GLY A 292 -11.20 -44.59 34.55
N PRO A 293 -10.99 -45.36 33.46
CA PRO A 293 -10.32 -44.85 32.27
C PRO A 293 -11.10 -43.67 31.66
N VAL A 294 -10.38 -42.61 31.32
CA VAL A 294 -10.96 -41.39 30.74
C VAL A 294 -10.95 -41.49 29.22
N TYR A 295 -12.10 -41.24 28.59
CA TYR A 295 -12.27 -41.30 27.13
C TYR A 295 -12.43 -39.92 26.51
N LEU A 296 -11.97 -39.77 25.27
CA LEU A 296 -12.21 -38.55 24.48
C LEU A 296 -13.71 -38.26 24.29
N TYR A 297 -14.54 -39.31 24.35
CA TYR A 297 -16.00 -39.22 24.37
C TYR A 297 -16.55 -38.28 25.46
N HIS A 298 -15.87 -38.18 26.61
CA HIS A 298 -16.30 -37.32 27.73
C HIS A 298 -15.81 -35.87 27.63
N LEU A 299 -15.23 -35.45 26.49
CA LEU A 299 -14.61 -34.14 26.36
C LEU A 299 -15.58 -32.97 26.60
N GLY A 300 -16.82 -33.05 26.10
CA GLY A 300 -17.80 -31.96 26.25
C GLY A 300 -18.08 -31.57 27.71
N GLN A 301 -18.06 -32.54 28.63
CA GLN A 301 -18.27 -32.31 30.06
C GLN A 301 -17.04 -31.71 30.76
N ARG A 302 -15.86 -31.76 30.13
CA ARG A 302 -14.58 -31.31 30.69
C ARG A 302 -14.13 -29.96 30.16
N LEU A 303 -14.70 -29.50 29.04
CA LEU A 303 -14.38 -28.19 28.47
C LEU A 303 -15.04 -27.10 29.31
N ASP A 304 -14.24 -26.11 29.74
CA ASP A 304 -14.76 -24.93 30.42
C ASP A 304 -15.48 -24.02 29.42
N GLN A 305 -16.79 -23.86 29.64
CA GLN A 305 -17.68 -23.02 28.83
C GLN A 305 -17.25 -21.54 28.80
N GLY A 306 -16.52 -21.06 29.82
CA GLY A 306 -16.03 -19.68 29.91
C GLY A 306 -14.74 -19.40 29.13
N THR A 307 -14.00 -20.42 28.72
CA THR A 307 -12.69 -20.27 28.06
C THR A 307 -12.79 -19.56 26.72
N LEU A 308 -13.82 -19.88 25.92
CA LEU A 308 -14.02 -19.26 24.60
C LEU A 308 -14.29 -17.76 24.72
N SER A 309 -15.10 -17.34 25.70
CA SER A 309 -15.36 -15.91 25.94
C SER A 309 -14.12 -15.17 26.41
N ARG A 310 -13.32 -15.75 27.31
CA ARG A 310 -12.08 -15.13 27.80
C ARG A 310 -11.03 -14.99 26.70
N GLU A 311 -10.81 -16.03 25.89
CA GLU A 311 -9.83 -16.00 24.80
C GLU A 311 -10.26 -15.10 23.63
N SER A 312 -11.56 -15.06 23.32
CA SER A 312 -12.10 -14.12 22.33
C SER A 312 -11.86 -12.66 22.77
N ASN A 313 -12.18 -12.32 24.02
CA ASN A 313 -11.92 -11.00 24.59
C ASN A 313 -10.42 -10.65 24.60
N ARG A 314 -9.57 -11.61 24.97
CA ARG A 314 -8.10 -11.44 24.93
C ARG A 314 -7.60 -11.17 23.52
N SER A 315 -8.06 -11.94 22.53
CA SER A 315 -7.68 -11.79 21.12
C SER A 315 -8.12 -10.43 20.56
N LEU A 316 -9.36 -10.01 20.83
CA LEU A 316 -9.86 -8.69 20.43
C LEU A 316 -9.06 -7.56 21.06
N ARG A 317 -8.70 -7.66 22.35
CA ARG A 317 -7.84 -6.68 23.03
C ARG A 317 -6.47 -6.56 22.36
N LEU A 318 -5.81 -7.69 22.07
CA LEU A 318 -4.50 -7.70 21.41
C LEU A 318 -4.56 -7.14 19.98
N GLN A 319 -5.63 -7.41 19.24
CA GLN A 319 -5.84 -6.85 17.89
C GLN A 319 -6.06 -5.35 17.94
N LEU A 320 -6.88 -4.89 18.88
CA LEU A 320 -7.10 -3.46 19.08
C LEU A 320 -5.79 -2.77 19.45
N GLN A 321 -5.02 -3.32 20.40
CA GLN A 321 -3.71 -2.81 20.78
C GLN A 321 -2.77 -2.71 19.57
N THR A 322 -2.69 -3.77 18.76
CA THR A 322 -1.85 -3.80 17.55
C THR A 322 -2.26 -2.71 16.56
N ARG A 323 -3.56 -2.58 16.28
CA ARG A 323 -4.09 -1.57 15.34
C ARG A 323 -3.86 -0.15 15.84
N VAL A 324 -4.02 0.08 17.13
CA VAL A 324 -3.82 1.40 17.76
C VAL A 324 -2.34 1.80 17.70
N VAL A 325 -1.42 0.87 17.99
CA VAL A 325 0.03 1.11 17.85
C VAL A 325 0.39 1.41 16.39
N GLN A 326 -0.12 0.64 15.44
CA GLN A 326 0.11 0.88 14.00
C GLN A 326 -0.42 2.26 13.58
N ALA A 327 -1.63 2.62 13.99
CA ALA A 327 -2.22 3.92 13.70
C ALA A 327 -1.41 5.07 14.32
N SER A 328 -0.96 4.92 15.56
CA SER A 328 -0.11 5.91 16.22
C SER A 328 1.23 6.09 15.50
N GLN A 329 1.89 4.99 15.10
CA GLN A 329 3.15 5.07 14.36
C GLN A 329 2.97 5.70 12.98
N TRP A 330 1.90 5.36 12.27
CA TRP A 330 1.56 5.98 10.99
C TRP A 330 1.34 7.48 11.16
N HIS A 331 0.59 7.89 12.18
CA HIS A 331 0.33 9.31 12.47
C HIS A 331 1.60 10.12 12.75
N LEU A 332 2.62 9.54 13.37
CA LEU A 332 3.89 10.22 13.65
C LEU A 332 4.77 10.33 12.40
N LYS A 333 4.80 9.30 11.56
CA LYS A 333 5.69 9.24 10.39
C LYS A 333 5.12 9.93 9.15
N ASN A 334 3.81 9.85 8.95
CA ASN A 334 3.18 10.30 7.72
C ASN A 334 3.37 11.81 7.41
N PRO A 335 3.32 12.74 8.38
CA PRO A 335 3.56 14.16 8.10
C PRO A 335 4.97 14.44 7.55
N GLN A 336 5.99 13.77 8.09
CA GLN A 336 7.37 13.91 7.64
C GLN A 336 7.55 13.35 6.22
N LEU A 337 7.00 12.17 5.96
CA LEU A 337 7.01 11.55 4.62
C LEU A 337 6.29 12.42 3.59
N ARG A 338 5.13 12.99 3.95
CA ARG A 338 4.40 13.92 3.08
C ARG A 338 5.17 15.19 2.81
N ARG A 339 5.82 15.77 3.81
CA ARG A 339 6.64 16.98 3.64
C ARG A 339 7.85 16.71 2.74
N GLN A 340 8.50 15.57 2.92
CA GLN A 340 9.60 15.13 2.05
C GLN A 340 9.12 14.94 0.60
N GLN A 341 7.99 14.25 0.42
CA GLN A 341 7.38 14.04 -0.90
C GLN A 341 7.08 15.38 -1.62
N ILE A 342 6.58 16.37 -0.89
CA ILE A 342 6.32 17.72 -1.45
C ILE A 342 7.64 18.41 -1.83
N GLY A 343 8.67 18.30 -0.98
CA GLY A 343 10.01 18.82 -1.29
C GLY A 343 10.61 18.20 -2.56
N ASP A 344 10.49 16.88 -2.71
CA ASP A 344 10.94 16.17 -3.91
C ASP A 344 10.15 16.62 -5.14
N ALA A 345 8.82 16.76 -5.02
CA ALA A 345 7.99 17.28 -6.10
C ALA A 345 8.39 18.70 -6.53
N TRP A 346 8.67 19.61 -5.58
CA TRP A 346 9.16 20.96 -5.89
C TRP A 346 10.48 20.91 -6.67
N GLN A 347 11.41 20.06 -6.23
CA GLN A 347 12.71 19.91 -6.89
C GLN A 347 12.56 19.36 -8.32
N SER A 348 11.68 18.38 -8.54
CA SER A 348 11.42 17.81 -9.86
C SER A 348 10.79 18.81 -10.82
N ILE A 349 9.81 19.60 -10.35
CA ILE A 349 9.17 20.65 -11.18
C ILE A 349 10.19 21.74 -11.53
N ALA A 350 10.98 22.19 -10.55
CA ALA A 350 12.00 23.21 -10.76
C ALA A 350 13.08 22.74 -11.74
N ALA A 351 13.57 21.51 -11.60
CA ALA A 351 14.54 20.90 -12.51
C ALA A 351 13.99 20.78 -13.94
N ALA A 352 12.74 20.36 -14.10
CA ALA A 352 12.07 20.30 -15.40
C ALA A 352 11.94 21.68 -16.05
N CYS A 353 11.53 22.70 -15.29
CA CYS A 353 11.47 24.08 -15.79
C CYS A 353 12.85 24.58 -16.21
N TYR A 354 13.88 24.30 -15.40
CA TYR A 354 15.26 24.66 -15.70
C TYR A 354 15.79 23.97 -16.97
N GLU A 355 15.55 22.67 -17.14
CA GLU A 355 15.92 21.94 -18.35
C GLU A 355 15.26 22.55 -19.60
N LEU A 356 13.97 22.89 -19.50
CA LEU A 356 13.22 23.45 -20.62
C LEU A 356 13.59 24.88 -20.97
N MET A 357 14.18 25.62 -20.03
CA MET A 357 14.63 26.99 -20.21
C MET A 357 16.13 27.07 -20.47
N THR A 358 16.91 25.99 -20.44
CA THR A 358 18.37 26.06 -20.61
C THR A 358 18.86 25.63 -21.98
N GLN A 359 19.99 26.22 -22.37
CA GLN A 359 20.80 25.81 -23.49
C GLN A 359 22.24 25.61 -23.03
N ARG A 360 22.91 24.60 -23.58
CA ARG A 360 24.37 24.45 -23.45
C ARG A 360 25.04 24.99 -24.71
N ASP A 361 25.93 25.96 -24.54
CA ASP A 361 26.77 26.44 -25.64
C ASP A 361 27.86 25.39 -25.96
N ALA A 362 28.52 25.54 -27.11
CA ALA A 362 29.61 24.66 -27.54
C ALA A 362 30.78 24.62 -26.53
N ASP A 363 30.97 25.72 -25.79
CA ASP A 363 31.98 25.89 -24.74
C ASP A 363 31.54 25.30 -23.39
N GLY A 364 30.37 24.66 -23.31
CA GLY A 364 29.84 24.03 -22.09
C GLY A 364 29.17 24.99 -21.10
N HIS A 365 29.11 26.28 -21.41
CA HIS A 365 28.37 27.25 -20.60
C HIS A 365 26.85 27.02 -20.72
N VAL A 366 26.18 27.00 -19.57
CA VAL A 366 24.71 26.87 -19.50
C VAL A 366 24.10 28.26 -19.46
N GLU A 367 23.28 28.57 -20.47
CA GLU A 367 22.58 29.85 -20.60
C GLU A 367 21.07 29.62 -20.43
N LEU A 368 20.39 30.53 -19.72
CA LEU A 368 18.93 30.52 -19.59
C LEU A 368 18.29 31.32 -20.72
N ARG A 369 17.38 30.68 -21.44
CA ARG A 369 16.49 31.24 -22.45
C ARG A 369 15.35 32.01 -21.77
N MET A 370 14.95 33.11 -22.39
CA MET A 370 13.79 33.88 -21.95
C MET A 370 12.57 33.51 -22.78
N GLN A 371 11.39 33.61 -22.19
CA GLN A 371 10.17 33.49 -22.97
C GLN A 371 10.07 34.68 -23.95
N THR A 372 9.85 34.40 -25.23
CA THR A 372 9.58 35.47 -26.19
C THR A 372 8.15 35.98 -25.98
N SER A 373 7.99 37.20 -25.45
CA SER A 373 6.69 37.83 -25.20
C SER A 373 6.50 39.13 -26.01
N PRO A 374 5.26 39.54 -26.32
CA PRO A 374 5.00 40.81 -26.98
C PRO A 374 5.60 42.02 -26.25
N ALA A 375 5.60 41.98 -24.90
CA ALA A 375 6.14 43.05 -24.05
C ALA A 375 7.66 43.19 -24.21
N ILE A 376 8.40 42.08 -24.26
CA ILE A 376 9.86 42.10 -24.51
C ILE A 376 10.15 42.71 -25.89
N ILE A 377 9.39 42.32 -26.91
CA ILE A 377 9.57 42.84 -28.27
C ILE A 377 9.31 44.34 -28.31
N GLU A 378 8.28 44.81 -27.61
CA GLU A 378 7.96 46.22 -27.49
C GLU A 378 9.08 47.01 -26.80
N GLN A 379 9.60 46.52 -25.66
CA GLN A 379 10.73 47.13 -24.96
C GLN A 379 11.99 47.19 -25.83
N MET A 380 12.31 46.12 -26.57
CA MET A 380 13.44 46.09 -27.51
C MET A 380 13.24 47.06 -28.69
N SER A 381 12.03 47.09 -29.26
CA SER A 381 11.66 47.99 -30.37
C SER A 381 11.77 49.45 -29.94
N GLU A 382 11.27 49.78 -28.75
CA GLU A 382 11.32 51.12 -28.18
C GLU A 382 12.77 51.56 -27.91
N SER A 383 13.59 50.66 -27.35
CA SER A 383 15.03 50.90 -27.18
C SER A 383 15.73 51.19 -28.51
N LEU A 384 15.47 50.39 -29.56
CA LEU A 384 16.05 50.59 -30.89
C LEU A 384 15.65 51.93 -31.52
N ARG A 385 14.40 52.37 -31.31
CA ARG A 385 13.91 53.68 -31.76
C ARG A 385 14.56 54.82 -30.99
N ARG A 386 14.65 54.71 -29.67
CA ARG A 386 15.25 55.72 -28.79
C ARG A 386 16.74 55.93 -29.11
N THR A 387 17.48 54.87 -29.40
CA THR A 387 18.91 54.94 -29.71
C THR A 387 19.24 55.07 -31.18
N ALA A 388 18.25 55.28 -32.05
CA ALA A 388 18.49 55.41 -33.48
C ALA A 388 19.34 56.65 -33.82
N PRO A 389 20.31 56.52 -34.75
CA PRO A 389 21.06 57.65 -35.28
C PRO A 389 20.15 58.74 -35.86
N ILE A 390 20.58 60.01 -35.76
CA ILE A 390 19.76 61.17 -36.14
C ILE A 390 19.22 61.07 -37.59
N TRP A 391 20.02 60.54 -38.51
CA TRP A 391 19.67 60.38 -39.93
C TRP A 391 18.60 59.29 -40.19
N LEU A 392 18.32 58.39 -39.24
CA LEU A 392 17.28 57.34 -39.33
C LEU A 392 15.96 57.71 -38.64
N ARG A 393 15.96 58.72 -37.77
CA ARG A 393 14.77 59.10 -36.99
C ARG A 393 13.53 59.43 -37.84
N PRO A 394 13.64 60.10 -39.02
CA PRO A 394 12.46 60.42 -39.83
C PRO A 394 11.75 59.18 -40.39
N SER A 395 12.50 58.15 -40.80
CA SER A 395 11.92 56.92 -41.37
C SER A 395 11.29 56.03 -40.30
N LEU A 396 11.80 56.04 -39.06
CA LEU A 396 11.26 55.28 -37.94
C LEU A 396 9.97 55.87 -37.34
N SER A 397 9.71 57.16 -37.55
CA SER A 397 8.44 57.81 -37.15
C SER A 397 7.24 57.35 -37.99
N ILE A 398 7.49 56.87 -39.21
CA ILE A 398 6.46 56.51 -40.22
C ILE A 398 6.01 55.04 -40.09
N ASP A 399 6.54 54.29 -39.11
CA ASP A 399 6.55 52.82 -39.12
C ASP A 399 5.16 52.18 -38.86
N ARG A 400 4.31 52.22 -39.89
CA ARG A 400 2.98 51.58 -39.97
C ARG A 400 3.10 50.05 -39.94
N SER A 401 4.23 49.50 -40.39
CA SER A 401 4.47 48.07 -40.58
C SER A 401 4.70 47.32 -39.26
N ALA A 402 5.51 47.89 -38.35
CA ALA A 402 5.68 47.35 -37.00
C ALA A 402 4.34 47.33 -36.23
N ARG A 403 3.52 48.38 -36.39
CA ARG A 403 2.17 48.46 -35.82
C ARG A 403 1.20 47.47 -36.50
N GLN A 404 1.31 47.23 -37.81
CA GLN A 404 0.49 46.25 -38.52
C GLN A 404 0.84 44.80 -38.14
N LEU A 405 2.12 44.49 -37.91
CA LEU A 405 2.56 43.19 -37.41
C LEU A 405 2.20 42.96 -35.94
N GLN A 406 2.32 43.99 -35.08
CA GLN A 406 1.77 43.92 -33.71
C GLN A 406 0.25 43.70 -33.74
N LYS A 407 -0.49 44.38 -34.62
CA LYS A 407 -1.93 44.13 -34.83
C LYS A 407 -2.24 42.70 -35.30
N ALA A 408 -1.37 42.10 -36.12
CA ALA A 408 -1.50 40.70 -36.54
C ALA A 408 -1.29 39.71 -35.38
N VAL A 409 -0.38 40.02 -34.43
CA VAL A 409 -0.18 39.23 -33.21
C VAL A 409 -1.35 39.37 -32.24
N VAL A 410 -2.00 40.54 -32.19
CA VAL A 410 -3.23 40.76 -31.39
C VAL A 410 -4.45 40.12 -32.04
N ALA A 411 -4.51 40.06 -33.37
CA ALA A 411 -5.58 39.41 -34.14
C ALA A 411 -5.51 37.86 -34.15
N LYS A 412 -4.75 37.26 -33.21
CA LYS A 412 -4.54 35.81 -33.00
C LYS A 412 -5.82 35.00 -32.72
N THR A 413 -7.00 35.61 -32.80
CA THR A 413 -8.30 34.98 -32.48
C THR A 413 -9.02 34.35 -33.67
N GLN A 414 -8.56 34.49 -34.92
CA GLN A 414 -9.19 33.84 -36.07
C GLN A 414 -8.17 33.21 -37.02
N GLY A 415 -8.20 31.88 -37.12
CA GLY A 415 -7.27 31.07 -37.91
C GLY A 415 -7.38 31.31 -39.41
N LEU A 416 -6.27 31.04 -40.12
CA LEU A 416 -6.02 31.09 -41.58
C LEU A 416 -5.48 32.39 -42.20
N TRP A 417 -5.57 33.57 -41.58
CA TRP A 417 -5.10 34.81 -42.23
C TRP A 417 -3.56 34.94 -42.31
N TRP A 418 -2.82 34.45 -41.31
CA TRP A 418 -1.36 34.60 -41.23
C TRP A 418 -0.62 33.78 -42.31
N ALA A 419 -1.16 32.63 -42.72
CA ALA A 419 -0.55 31.78 -43.74
C ALA A 419 -0.55 32.43 -45.14
N GLN A 420 -1.47 33.36 -45.40
CA GLN A 420 -1.57 34.06 -46.68
C GLN A 420 -0.74 35.34 -46.75
N ASN A 421 -0.40 35.95 -45.60
CA ASN A 421 0.27 37.26 -45.52
C ASN A 421 1.66 37.24 -44.87
N ALA A 422 2.12 36.10 -44.35
CA ALA A 422 3.49 35.97 -43.84
C ALA A 422 4.49 36.00 -45.01
N SER A 423 5.51 36.85 -44.91
CA SER A 423 6.58 36.89 -45.91
C SER A 423 7.39 35.59 -45.89
N LYS A 424 7.98 35.22 -47.04
CA LYS A 424 8.81 34.00 -47.18
C LYS A 424 9.94 33.90 -46.13
N ALA A 425 10.45 35.05 -45.67
CA ALA A 425 11.45 35.11 -44.61
C ALA A 425 10.90 34.71 -43.23
N VAL A 426 9.67 35.10 -42.90
CA VAL A 426 9.00 34.74 -41.64
C VAL A 426 8.67 33.25 -41.60
N THR A 427 8.21 32.67 -42.71
CA THR A 427 7.94 31.23 -42.80
C THR A 427 9.20 30.38 -42.68
N ASP A 428 10.30 30.83 -43.30
CA ASP A 428 11.58 30.12 -43.25
C ASP A 428 12.18 30.16 -41.83
N LEU A 429 12.07 31.30 -41.16
CA LEU A 429 12.52 31.49 -39.78
C LEU A 429 11.66 30.69 -38.78
N ALA A 430 10.34 30.64 -38.97
CA ALA A 430 9.45 29.75 -38.22
C ALA A 430 9.78 28.25 -38.44
N SER A 431 10.24 27.86 -39.63
CA SER A 431 10.68 26.48 -39.89
C SER A 431 11.94 26.11 -39.10
N ARG A 432 12.85 27.07 -38.87
CA ARG A 432 14.09 26.85 -38.09
C ARG A 432 13.80 26.70 -36.60
N PHE A 433 12.87 27.48 -36.06
CA PHE A 433 12.38 27.26 -34.69
C PHE A 433 11.72 25.89 -34.52
N ARG A 434 10.93 25.43 -35.50
CA ARG A 434 10.36 24.06 -35.47
C ARG A 434 11.43 22.97 -35.47
N ARG A 435 12.57 23.21 -36.13
CA ARG A 435 13.75 22.33 -36.12
C ARG A 435 14.61 22.46 -34.85
N GLY A 436 14.27 23.37 -33.93
CA GLY A 436 15.06 23.65 -32.72
C GLY A 436 16.32 24.49 -32.98
N GLU A 437 16.50 25.05 -34.16
CA GLU A 437 17.70 25.80 -34.59
C GLU A 437 17.71 27.29 -34.17
N GLY A 438 16.90 27.70 -33.19
CA GLY A 438 16.83 29.10 -32.76
C GLY A 438 16.05 29.38 -31.47
N GLY A 439 15.65 28.35 -30.75
CA GLY A 439 14.85 28.44 -29.53
C GLY A 439 14.17 27.11 -29.21
N GLN A 440 13.62 27.00 -28.01
CA GLN A 440 12.95 25.82 -27.49
C GLN A 440 11.44 26.02 -27.44
N ILE A 441 10.75 25.17 -28.18
CA ILE A 441 9.29 25.07 -28.12
C ILE A 441 8.93 24.18 -26.93
N VAL A 442 8.11 24.74 -26.02
CA VAL A 442 7.58 24.06 -24.84
C VAL A 442 6.07 23.90 -25.03
N THR A 443 5.63 22.65 -25.07
CA THR A 443 4.22 22.24 -25.10
C THR A 443 3.86 21.57 -23.79
N PRO A 444 2.56 21.44 -23.44
CA PRO A 444 2.14 20.77 -22.21
C PRO A 444 2.66 19.33 -22.13
N GLU A 445 2.66 18.59 -23.24
CA GLU A 445 3.14 17.20 -23.30
C GLU A 445 4.64 17.10 -23.03
N ARG A 446 5.42 18.06 -23.55
CA ARG A 446 6.86 18.12 -23.31
C ARG A 446 7.16 18.48 -21.86
N LEU A 447 6.36 19.37 -21.26
CA LEU A 447 6.48 19.75 -19.86
C LEU A 447 6.14 18.57 -18.94
N VAL A 448 5.06 17.84 -19.20
CA VAL A 448 4.71 16.59 -18.50
C VAL A 448 5.87 15.60 -18.56
N ARG A 449 6.40 15.35 -19.77
CA ARG A 449 7.52 14.42 -19.96
C ARG A 449 8.76 14.83 -19.17
N SER A 450 9.12 16.11 -19.19
CA SER A 450 10.30 16.62 -18.48
C SER A 450 10.12 16.52 -16.95
N ILE A 451 8.92 16.82 -16.43
CA ILE A 451 8.62 16.63 -14.99
C ILE A 451 8.74 15.14 -14.61
N ARG A 452 8.17 14.22 -15.41
CA ARG A 452 8.30 12.78 -15.17
C ARG A 452 9.74 12.29 -15.20
N GLN A 453 10.55 12.80 -16.11
CA GLN A 453 11.97 12.45 -16.19
C GLN A 453 12.76 12.88 -14.95
N HIS A 454 12.34 13.97 -14.30
CA HIS A 454 12.99 14.52 -13.11
C HIS A 454 12.34 14.04 -11.79
N ASP A 455 11.23 13.29 -11.85
CA ASP A 455 10.56 12.70 -10.68
C ASP A 455 11.27 11.41 -10.22
N MET A 456 12.49 11.54 -9.71
CA MET A 456 13.32 10.39 -9.33
C MET A 456 12.82 9.65 -8.07
N HIS A 457 11.99 10.30 -7.26
CA HIS A 457 11.49 9.76 -5.98
C HIS A 457 10.01 9.36 -6.06
N ASP A 458 9.45 9.27 -7.27
CA ASP A 458 8.02 8.96 -7.50
C ASP A 458 7.08 9.88 -6.69
N ALA A 459 7.49 11.13 -6.48
CA ALA A 459 6.76 12.09 -5.66
C ALA A 459 5.41 12.46 -6.28
N LEU A 460 5.34 12.48 -7.62
CA LEU A 460 4.13 12.80 -8.40
C LEU A 460 3.47 11.56 -9.00
N SER A 461 3.85 10.35 -8.56
CA SER A 461 3.32 9.07 -9.07
C SER A 461 1.80 8.92 -8.91
N ASN A 462 1.20 9.58 -7.91
CA ASN A 462 -0.24 9.56 -7.65
C ASN A 462 -1.07 10.34 -8.69
N LEU A 463 -0.44 11.23 -9.47
CA LEU A 463 -1.12 12.00 -10.52
C LEU A 463 -1.07 11.21 -11.82
N THR A 464 -2.22 10.98 -12.47
CA THR A 464 -2.25 10.40 -13.82
C THR A 464 -1.85 11.44 -14.87
N ASP A 465 -1.53 11.00 -16.08
CA ASP A 465 -1.01 11.90 -17.13
C ASP A 465 -2.05 12.91 -17.65
N ASP A 466 -3.34 12.54 -17.67
CA ASP A 466 -4.42 13.43 -18.12
C ASP A 466 -4.59 14.71 -17.25
N PRO A 467 -4.76 14.62 -15.91
CA PRO A 467 -4.84 15.82 -15.08
C PRO A 467 -3.52 16.59 -15.07
N MET A 468 -2.37 15.90 -15.13
CA MET A 468 -1.07 16.55 -15.19
C MET A 468 -0.89 17.36 -16.49
N HIS A 469 -1.36 16.84 -17.62
CA HIS A 469 -1.38 17.55 -18.89
C HIS A 469 -2.25 18.80 -18.82
N GLN A 470 -3.46 18.69 -18.27
CA GLN A 470 -4.37 19.83 -18.09
C GLN A 470 -3.75 20.92 -17.20
N ALA A 471 -3.11 20.54 -16.08
CA ALA A 471 -2.44 21.48 -15.19
C ALA A 471 -1.26 22.18 -15.88
N CYS A 472 -0.44 21.44 -16.62
CA CYS A 472 0.65 21.99 -17.44
C CYS A 472 0.12 22.96 -18.50
N GLN A 473 -0.97 22.63 -19.18
CA GLN A 473 -1.59 23.52 -20.17
C GLN A 473 -2.07 24.81 -19.52
N GLN A 474 -2.78 24.74 -18.39
CA GLN A 474 -3.24 25.91 -17.65
C GLN A 474 -2.08 26.77 -17.14
N ALA A 475 -1.03 26.15 -16.59
CA ALA A 475 0.16 26.86 -16.14
C ALA A 475 0.85 27.62 -17.27
N LEU A 476 1.00 27.00 -18.46
CA LEU A 476 1.59 27.66 -19.63
C LEU A 476 0.72 28.81 -20.17
N GLN A 477 -0.61 28.65 -20.22
CA GLN A 477 -1.53 29.73 -20.60
C GLN A 477 -1.42 30.91 -19.63
N ARG A 478 -1.44 30.61 -18.33
CA ARG A 478 -1.34 31.60 -17.27
C ARG A 478 -0.01 32.33 -17.31
N PHE A 479 1.10 31.60 -17.47
CA PHE A 479 2.43 32.18 -17.62
C PHE A 479 2.51 33.10 -18.84
N SER A 480 1.90 32.72 -19.96
CA SER A 480 1.85 33.56 -21.16
C SER A 480 1.08 34.88 -20.97
N ALA A 481 0.06 34.87 -20.11
CA ALA A 481 -0.83 36.01 -19.89
C ALA A 481 -0.35 36.93 -18.76
N GLU A 482 0.25 36.36 -17.71
CA GLU A 482 0.60 37.06 -16.47
C GLU A 482 2.08 37.45 -16.41
N SER A 483 2.99 36.76 -17.11
CA SER A 483 4.41 37.12 -17.09
C SER A 483 4.63 38.46 -17.82
N GLN A 484 5.04 39.48 -17.07
CA GLN A 484 5.45 40.79 -17.58
C GLN A 484 6.95 40.98 -17.35
N PRO A 485 7.80 40.59 -18.32
CA PRO A 485 9.24 40.68 -18.15
C PRO A 485 9.65 42.15 -18.33
N GLU A 486 10.23 42.75 -17.29
CA GLU A 486 10.87 44.06 -17.39
C GLU A 486 12.37 43.88 -17.62
N LEU A 487 12.84 44.32 -18.78
CA LEU A 487 14.26 44.37 -19.12
C LEU A 487 14.85 45.69 -18.63
N ASP A 488 16.12 45.66 -18.19
CA ASP A 488 16.83 46.88 -17.80
C ASP A 488 16.95 47.83 -19.01
N ALA A 489 16.26 48.96 -18.93
CA ALA A 489 16.21 49.97 -19.98
C ALA A 489 17.60 50.50 -20.35
N SER A 490 18.52 50.58 -19.38
CA SER A 490 19.87 51.10 -19.60
C SER A 490 20.76 50.11 -20.34
N ALA A 491 20.69 48.82 -19.98
CA ALA A 491 21.38 47.74 -20.68
C ALA A 491 20.83 47.53 -22.09
N LEU A 492 19.50 47.61 -22.25
CA LEU A 492 18.84 47.57 -23.56
C LEU A 492 19.31 48.71 -24.47
N ASP A 493 19.41 49.94 -23.97
CA ASP A 493 19.88 51.09 -24.75
C ASP A 493 21.33 50.95 -25.19
N GLN A 494 22.19 50.40 -24.34
CA GLN A 494 23.59 50.14 -24.70
C GLN A 494 23.68 49.08 -25.78
N TRP A 495 22.90 48.00 -25.64
CA TRP A 495 22.79 46.96 -26.65
C TRP A 495 22.28 47.51 -27.98
N SER A 496 21.23 48.33 -27.99
CA SER A 496 20.66 48.87 -29.22
C SER A 496 21.61 49.83 -29.93
N ARG A 497 22.45 50.59 -29.21
CA ARG A 497 23.56 51.37 -29.80
C ARG A 497 24.58 50.49 -30.52
N LEU A 498 25.02 49.40 -29.88
CA LEU A 498 25.96 48.46 -30.49
C LEU A 498 25.40 47.81 -31.75
N VAL A 499 24.10 47.53 -31.79
CA VAL A 499 23.42 47.03 -32.99
C VAL A 499 23.52 48.05 -34.13
N TRP A 500 23.27 49.34 -33.87
CA TRP A 500 23.35 50.40 -34.89
C TRP A 500 24.77 50.63 -35.41
N GLU A 501 25.76 50.56 -34.52
CA GLU A 501 27.18 50.69 -34.86
C GLU A 501 27.62 49.57 -35.80
N ASN A 502 27.30 48.33 -35.47
CA ASN A 502 27.78 47.14 -36.19
C ASN A 502 26.90 46.73 -37.39
N MET A 503 25.78 47.39 -37.65
CA MET A 503 24.92 47.04 -38.79
C MET A 503 25.61 47.35 -40.14
N PRO A 504 25.64 46.42 -41.12
CA PRO A 504 26.36 46.61 -42.39
C PRO A 504 25.80 47.76 -43.22
N LEU A 505 26.68 48.48 -43.93
CA LEU A 505 26.30 49.59 -44.83
C LEU A 505 25.34 49.16 -45.94
N SER A 506 25.46 47.93 -46.44
CA SER A 506 24.52 47.37 -47.44
C SER A 506 23.12 47.14 -46.86
N SER A 507 22.99 46.79 -45.59
CA SER A 507 21.71 46.68 -44.87
C SER A 507 21.15 48.05 -44.47
N LYS A 508 22.04 49.03 -44.26
CA LYS A 508 21.68 50.44 -44.01
C LYS A 508 21.12 51.14 -45.27
N LEU A 509 21.52 50.72 -46.48
CA LEU A 509 21.18 51.40 -47.76
C LEU A 509 20.19 50.65 -48.68
N MET A 510 20.23 49.31 -48.78
CA MET A 510 19.50 48.58 -49.85
C MET A 510 17.97 48.45 -49.65
N ARG A 511 17.42 48.85 -48.51
CA ARG A 511 15.96 48.83 -48.25
C ARG A 511 15.60 50.02 -47.39
N GLY A 512 15.62 51.21 -47.96
CA GLY A 512 15.46 52.51 -47.31
C GLY A 512 14.15 52.78 -46.56
N ALA A 513 13.58 51.82 -45.84
CA ALA A 513 12.35 52.02 -45.09
C ALA A 513 12.24 51.36 -43.71
N GLN A 514 13.03 50.34 -43.31
CA GLN A 514 12.60 49.52 -42.14
C GLN A 514 13.69 48.69 -41.41
N PRO A 515 14.79 49.29 -40.90
CA PRO A 515 15.83 48.55 -40.17
C PRO A 515 15.35 47.95 -38.82
N VAL A 516 14.41 48.58 -38.13
CA VAL A 516 13.82 48.02 -36.89
C VAL A 516 13.04 46.73 -37.18
N ALA A 517 12.28 46.69 -38.29
CA ALA A 517 11.55 45.50 -38.71
C ALA A 517 12.46 44.29 -38.98
N LEU A 518 13.72 44.51 -39.40
CA LEU A 518 14.69 43.43 -39.58
C LEU A 518 15.04 42.74 -38.25
N ILE A 519 15.09 43.49 -37.16
CA ILE A 519 15.44 43.00 -35.82
C ILE A 519 14.20 42.43 -35.12
N THR A 520 13.03 43.07 -35.29
CA THR A 520 11.80 42.66 -34.62
C THR A 520 11.03 41.56 -35.36
N ALA A 521 11.16 41.42 -36.68
CA ALA A 521 10.45 40.38 -37.43
C ALA A 521 10.78 38.93 -37.01
N PRO A 522 12.05 38.58 -36.71
CA PRO A 522 12.41 37.27 -36.14
C PRO A 522 11.75 37.00 -34.77
N LEU A 523 11.71 38.02 -33.90
CA LEU A 523 11.06 37.94 -32.60
C LEU A 523 9.54 37.75 -32.76
N LEU A 524 8.93 38.45 -33.70
CA LEU A 524 7.51 38.33 -34.03
C LEU A 524 7.21 36.97 -34.69
N ALA A 525 8.11 36.45 -35.52
CA ALA A 525 7.98 35.14 -36.14
C ALA A 525 7.93 34.01 -35.10
N ALA A 526 8.69 34.13 -34.00
CA ALA A 526 8.63 33.20 -32.87
C ALA A 526 7.24 33.18 -32.21
N LEU A 527 6.55 34.32 -32.14
CA LEU A 527 5.18 34.40 -31.62
C LEU A 527 4.12 33.80 -32.57
N LEU A 528 4.46 33.64 -33.85
CA LEU A 528 3.56 33.18 -34.93
C LEU A 528 3.66 31.67 -35.22
N LEU A 529 4.43 30.91 -34.44
CA LEU A 529 4.49 29.46 -34.58
C LEU A 529 3.09 28.83 -34.42
N PRO A 530 2.71 27.87 -35.29
CA PRO A 530 1.35 27.35 -35.32
C PRO A 530 1.00 26.64 -34.02
N ILE A 531 -0.17 26.98 -33.50
CA ILE A 531 -0.94 26.17 -32.57
C ILE A 531 -1.40 24.96 -33.40
N ASP A 532 -0.81 23.78 -33.18
CA ASP A 532 -1.36 22.55 -33.76
C ASP A 532 -2.83 22.45 -33.33
N GLY A 533 -3.70 22.14 -34.30
CA GLY A 533 -5.14 22.44 -34.31
C GLY A 533 -5.99 21.83 -33.19
N GLY A 534 -5.77 22.26 -31.95
CA GLY A 534 -6.51 21.84 -30.77
C GLY A 534 -6.06 22.57 -29.52
N GLY A 535 -6.26 23.89 -29.43
CA GLY A 535 -6.25 24.67 -28.17
C GLY A 535 -5.00 24.63 -27.25
N SER A 536 -3.93 23.91 -27.61
CA SER A 536 -2.79 23.67 -26.74
C SER A 536 -1.90 24.91 -26.62
N ALA A 537 -1.51 25.21 -25.38
CA ALA A 537 -0.67 26.35 -25.05
C ALA A 537 0.78 26.07 -25.44
N VAL A 538 1.30 26.79 -26.43
CA VAL A 538 2.69 26.64 -26.90
C VAL A 538 3.48 27.88 -26.52
N LEU A 539 4.59 27.68 -25.80
CA LEU A 539 5.56 28.72 -25.47
C LEU A 539 6.86 28.53 -26.23
N VAL A 540 7.54 29.65 -26.50
CA VAL A 540 8.84 29.67 -27.15
C VAL A 540 9.83 30.39 -26.24
N PHE A 541 10.80 29.63 -25.75
CA PHE A 541 11.93 30.15 -25.01
C PHE A 541 13.10 30.31 -25.95
N ALA A 542 13.71 31.49 -26.01
CA ALA A 542 14.89 31.73 -26.82
C ALA A 542 15.81 32.71 -26.11
N SER A 543 17.11 32.54 -26.28
CA SER A 543 18.06 33.56 -25.81
C SER A 543 18.16 34.72 -26.79
N VAL A 544 18.63 35.89 -26.34
CA VAL A 544 18.82 37.04 -27.22
C VAL A 544 19.82 36.70 -28.34
N LYS A 545 20.85 35.88 -28.05
CA LYS A 545 21.82 35.38 -29.03
C LYS A 545 21.13 34.53 -30.11
N GLU A 546 20.27 33.58 -29.71
CA GLU A 546 19.53 32.73 -30.66
C GLU A 546 18.57 33.54 -31.54
N LEU A 547 17.84 34.48 -30.94
CA LEU A 547 16.91 35.36 -31.66
C LEU A 547 17.63 36.23 -32.70
N LEU A 548 18.81 36.74 -32.34
CA LEU A 548 19.64 37.54 -33.25
C LEU A 548 20.32 36.69 -34.33
N ALA A 549 20.75 35.47 -34.00
CA ALA A 549 21.25 34.53 -34.98
C ALA A 549 20.17 34.18 -36.01
N ALA A 550 18.93 33.95 -35.56
CA ALA A 550 17.78 33.74 -36.43
C ALA A 550 17.49 34.98 -37.32
N ALA A 551 17.75 36.18 -36.81
CA ALA A 551 17.67 37.44 -37.57
C ALA A 551 18.78 37.62 -38.63
N GLY A 552 19.80 36.76 -38.65
CA GLY A 552 20.99 36.94 -39.49
C GLY A 552 21.93 38.04 -38.97
N ILE A 553 21.74 38.51 -37.74
CA ILE A 553 22.49 39.60 -37.10
C ILE A 553 23.45 39.04 -36.03
N GLY A 554 23.29 37.78 -35.61
CA GLY A 554 24.09 37.15 -34.54
C GLY A 554 25.60 37.23 -34.75
N ALA A 555 26.08 37.16 -35.99
CA ALA A 555 27.52 37.29 -36.31
C ALA A 555 28.07 38.70 -36.02
N LEU A 556 27.24 39.74 -36.06
CA LEU A 556 27.64 41.14 -35.85
C LEU A 556 27.90 41.46 -34.38
N LEU A 557 27.19 40.80 -33.47
CA LEU A 557 27.29 41.03 -32.03
C LEU A 557 28.11 39.96 -31.29
N GLY A 558 28.02 38.69 -31.70
CA GLY A 558 28.76 37.59 -31.09
C GLY A 558 30.28 37.64 -31.32
N GLY A 559 30.73 38.40 -32.31
CA GLY A 559 32.15 38.58 -32.64
C GLY A 559 32.92 39.54 -31.73
N THR A 560 32.23 40.42 -30.98
CA THR A 560 32.88 41.44 -30.14
C THR A 560 32.76 41.12 -28.66
N VAL A 561 33.81 41.40 -27.89
CA VAL A 561 33.85 41.17 -26.42
C VAL A 561 32.78 42.01 -25.71
N ALA A 562 32.62 43.27 -26.13
CA ALA A 562 31.60 44.18 -25.61
C ALA A 562 30.17 43.68 -25.90
N GLY A 563 29.94 43.13 -27.10
CA GLY A 563 28.64 42.53 -27.47
C GLY A 563 28.28 41.31 -26.62
N ARG A 564 29.25 40.43 -26.32
CA ARG A 564 29.02 39.28 -25.43
C ARG A 564 28.75 39.68 -23.99
N GLN A 565 29.48 40.64 -23.44
CA GLN A 565 29.28 41.10 -22.06
C GLN A 565 27.90 41.74 -21.86
N LEU A 566 27.42 42.56 -22.81
CA LEU A 566 26.10 43.19 -22.72
C LEU A 566 24.94 42.21 -22.88
N LEU A 567 25.09 41.18 -23.72
CA LEU A 567 24.11 40.09 -23.80
C LEU A 567 23.97 39.37 -22.46
N HIS A 568 25.09 39.12 -21.78
CA HIS A 568 25.12 38.48 -20.46
C HIS A 568 24.44 39.33 -19.37
N VAL A 569 24.54 40.66 -19.43
CA VAL A 569 23.87 41.57 -18.48
C VAL A 569 22.35 41.54 -18.66
N ILE A 570 21.87 41.54 -19.90
CA ILE A 570 20.43 41.45 -20.21
C ILE A 570 19.85 40.07 -19.79
N GLN A 571 20.69 39.04 -19.79
CA GLN A 571 20.32 37.66 -19.44
C GLN A 571 20.49 37.32 -17.94
N GLY A 572 20.92 38.24 -17.09
CA GLY A 572 21.35 37.91 -15.72
C GLY A 572 20.22 37.53 -14.75
N GLU A 573 19.17 38.36 -14.65
CA GLU A 573 18.14 38.22 -13.61
C GLU A 573 16.74 37.91 -14.16
N VAL A 574 16.42 38.37 -15.35
CA VAL A 574 15.08 38.22 -15.95
C VAL A 574 14.71 36.76 -16.24
N PRO A 575 15.60 35.91 -16.82
CA PRO A 575 15.26 34.50 -17.04
C PRO A 575 15.03 33.73 -15.72
N TRP A 576 15.76 34.08 -14.66
CA TRP A 576 15.59 33.46 -13.34
C TRP A 576 14.25 33.81 -12.69
N ARG A 577 13.80 35.07 -12.85
CA ARG A 577 12.44 35.48 -12.43
C ARG A 577 11.37 34.74 -13.22
N GLN A 578 11.50 34.67 -14.54
CA GLN A 578 10.58 33.91 -15.41
C GLN A 578 10.50 32.44 -15.04
N LEU A 579 11.64 31.79 -14.74
CA LEU A 579 11.67 30.41 -14.29
C LEU A 579 10.94 30.25 -12.95
N SER A 580 11.18 31.16 -12.01
CA SER A 580 10.52 31.15 -10.69
C SER A 580 9.00 31.35 -10.80
N ASP A 581 8.54 32.22 -11.70
CA ASP A 581 7.13 32.43 -11.98
C ASP A 581 6.47 31.19 -12.62
N LEU A 582 7.13 30.57 -13.61
CA LEU A 582 6.63 29.34 -14.23
C LEU A 582 6.51 28.20 -13.20
N PHE A 583 7.53 28.04 -12.35
CA PHE A 583 7.52 27.08 -11.23
C PHE A 583 6.34 27.34 -10.28
N ALA A 584 6.13 28.59 -9.87
CA ALA A 584 5.06 28.95 -8.93
C ALA A 584 3.66 28.76 -9.53
N MET A 585 3.50 28.96 -10.84
CA MET A 585 2.24 28.70 -11.54
C MET A 585 1.97 27.21 -11.72
N LEU A 586 3.03 26.40 -11.94
CA LEU A 586 2.90 24.94 -11.97
C LEU A 586 2.50 24.38 -10.62
N CYS A 587 3.08 24.89 -9.52
CA CYS A 587 2.66 24.49 -8.17
C CYS A 587 1.16 24.74 -7.95
N ASP A 588 0.68 25.95 -8.27
CA ASP A 588 -0.74 26.31 -8.17
C ASP A 588 -1.65 25.37 -8.97
N CYS A 589 -1.32 25.12 -10.24
CA CYS A 589 -2.14 24.30 -11.12
C CYS A 589 -2.12 22.81 -10.76
N LEU A 590 -1.01 22.32 -10.19
CA LEU A 590 -0.88 20.95 -9.69
C LEU A 590 -1.46 20.77 -8.27
N GLY A 591 -1.96 21.84 -7.65
CA GLY A 591 -2.47 21.82 -6.28
C GLY A 591 -1.37 21.64 -5.23
N LEU A 592 -0.11 21.95 -5.55
CA LEU A 592 0.99 21.89 -4.60
C LEU A 592 1.10 23.22 -3.86
N PRO A 593 1.31 23.21 -2.53
CA PRO A 593 1.60 24.44 -1.81
C PRO A 593 2.89 25.05 -2.36
N ARG A 594 2.95 26.38 -2.47
CA ARG A 594 4.20 27.06 -2.84
C ARG A 594 5.20 26.95 -1.68
N PRO A 595 6.49 26.70 -1.94
CA PRO A 595 7.51 26.63 -0.91
C PRO A 595 7.70 28.00 -0.23
N ALA A 596 8.01 27.98 1.06
CA ALA A 596 8.53 29.16 1.75
C ALA A 596 9.92 29.53 1.19
N GLN A 597 10.39 30.76 1.47
CA GLN A 597 11.66 31.25 0.92
C GLN A 597 12.86 30.34 1.27
N GLU A 598 12.84 29.70 2.43
CA GLU A 598 13.87 28.78 2.92
C GLU A 598 13.80 27.38 2.26
N GLU A 599 12.64 27.01 1.73
CA GLU A 599 12.35 25.71 1.12
C GLU A 599 12.36 25.76 -0.43
N LEU A 600 12.74 26.91 -1.00
CA LEU A 600 12.81 27.08 -2.46
C LEU A 600 13.86 26.14 -3.07
N PRO A 601 13.52 25.42 -4.16
CA PRO A 601 14.42 24.48 -4.78
C PRO A 601 15.61 25.19 -5.42
N SER A 602 16.72 24.46 -5.57
CA SER A 602 17.94 24.94 -6.21
C SER A 602 18.08 24.32 -7.59
N CYS A 603 18.49 25.11 -8.57
CA CYS A 603 18.66 24.65 -9.95
C CYS A 603 20.01 25.05 -10.55
N GLY A 604 20.45 24.26 -11.54
CA GLY A 604 21.64 24.55 -12.33
C GLY A 604 22.97 24.09 -11.74
N THR A 605 24.04 24.29 -12.52
CA THR A 605 25.40 23.82 -12.19
C THR A 605 26.00 24.53 -10.99
N GLN A 606 25.54 25.75 -10.69
CA GLN A 606 25.93 26.52 -9.51
C GLN A 606 24.92 26.40 -8.35
N SER A 607 23.90 25.55 -8.48
CA SER A 607 22.85 25.34 -7.47
C SER A 607 22.23 26.65 -6.97
N ARG A 608 21.87 27.55 -7.89
CA ARG A 608 21.22 28.82 -7.54
C ARG A 608 19.78 28.53 -7.11
N GLN A 609 19.40 29.04 -5.94
CA GLN A 609 18.03 28.96 -5.44
C GLN A 609 17.08 29.80 -6.30
N LEU A 610 15.86 29.29 -6.47
CA LEU A 610 14.78 30.05 -7.09
C LEU A 610 14.42 31.29 -6.27
N LEU A 611 13.78 32.25 -6.93
CA LEU A 611 13.29 33.46 -6.30
C LEU A 611 11.81 33.27 -5.90
N SER A 612 11.34 34.02 -4.90
CA SER A 612 9.91 34.08 -4.64
C SER A 612 9.19 34.75 -5.81
N SER A 613 8.20 34.06 -6.37
CA SER A 613 7.40 34.61 -7.46
C SER A 613 6.58 35.83 -6.99
N LEU A 614 6.50 36.85 -7.84
CA LEU A 614 5.65 38.02 -7.65
C LEU A 614 4.21 37.79 -8.13
N SER A 615 3.97 36.66 -8.80
CA SER A 615 2.65 36.32 -9.33
C SER A 615 1.69 35.95 -8.20
N PRO A 616 0.44 36.45 -8.19
CA PRO A 616 -0.51 36.16 -7.11
C PRO A 616 -0.81 34.66 -7.04
N SER A 617 -0.88 34.10 -5.83
CA SER A 617 -1.29 32.70 -5.65
C SER A 617 -2.76 32.53 -6.04
N ARG A 618 -3.07 31.49 -6.84
CA ARG A 618 -4.45 31.08 -7.10
C ARG A 618 -4.61 29.60 -6.79
N GLU A 619 -5.41 29.30 -5.78
CA GLU A 619 -5.91 27.94 -5.53
C GLU A 619 -6.99 27.65 -6.57
N ASN A 620 -6.57 27.14 -7.73
CA ASN A 620 -7.47 26.82 -8.82
C ASN A 620 -7.13 25.43 -9.36
N SER A 621 -6.96 24.44 -8.47
CA SER A 621 -6.71 23.06 -8.89
C SER A 621 -8.03 22.29 -8.93
N SER A 622 -8.39 21.79 -10.11
CA SER A 622 -9.35 20.69 -10.27
C SER A 622 -8.79 19.34 -9.80
N ILE A 623 -7.50 19.33 -9.44
CA ILE A 623 -6.74 18.19 -8.96
C ILE A 623 -6.67 18.30 -7.43
N ALA A 624 -7.04 17.22 -6.73
CA ALA A 624 -6.73 17.09 -5.31
C ALA A 624 -5.21 17.07 -5.17
N GLY A 625 -4.64 18.20 -4.77
CA GLY A 625 -3.22 18.34 -4.54
C GLY A 625 -2.70 17.35 -3.50
N LEU A 626 -1.38 17.25 -3.37
CA LEU A 626 -0.78 16.59 -2.21
C LEU A 626 -1.13 17.41 -0.96
N GLU A 627 -2.28 17.14 -0.37
CA GLU A 627 -2.69 17.80 0.87
C GLU A 627 -1.65 17.50 1.94
N VAL A 628 -1.10 18.57 2.53
CA VAL A 628 -0.33 18.50 3.77
C VAL A 628 -1.31 18.11 4.86
N TRP A 629 -1.47 16.80 5.06
CA TRP A 629 -2.27 16.29 6.15
C TRP A 629 -1.64 16.77 7.46
N GLN A 630 -2.34 17.65 8.16
CA GLN A 630 -1.94 18.10 9.49
C GLN A 630 -2.64 17.26 10.54
N PRO A 631 -1.89 16.59 11.44
CA PRO A 631 -2.51 15.90 12.56
C PRO A 631 -3.26 16.90 13.43
N ASN A 632 -4.52 16.58 13.74
CA ASN A 632 -5.18 17.19 14.89
C ASN A 632 -4.47 16.69 16.15
N GLU A 633 -3.86 17.60 16.92
CA GLU A 633 -3.13 17.28 18.16
C GLU A 633 -3.99 16.46 19.14
N ASN A 634 -5.29 16.72 19.16
CA ASN A 634 -6.24 15.96 19.99
C ASN A 634 -6.37 14.49 19.57
N SER A 635 -6.18 14.17 18.28
CA SER A 635 -6.27 12.79 17.79
C SER A 635 -5.06 11.96 18.22
N ILE A 636 -3.87 12.56 18.22
CA ILE A 636 -2.63 11.89 18.69
C ILE A 636 -2.74 11.62 20.20
N ALA A 637 -3.12 12.63 20.99
CA ALA A 637 -3.29 12.48 22.43
C ALA A 637 -4.34 11.40 22.78
N ARG A 638 -5.43 11.32 22.02
CA ARG A 638 -6.45 10.27 22.19
C ARG A 638 -5.92 8.87 21.86
N LEU A 639 -5.15 8.71 20.79
CA LEU A 639 -4.55 7.41 20.42
C LEU A 639 -3.49 6.96 21.43
N GLN A 640 -2.67 7.88 21.93
CA GLN A 640 -1.70 7.60 22.98
C GLN A 640 -2.39 7.17 24.27
N ARG A 641 -3.40 7.92 24.73
CA ARG A 641 -4.21 7.56 25.90
C ARG A 641 -4.90 6.21 25.75
N LEU A 642 -5.41 5.90 24.55
CA LEU A 642 -6.04 4.61 24.27
C LEU A 642 -5.01 3.47 24.27
N THR A 643 -3.77 3.74 23.84
CA THR A 643 -2.65 2.79 23.97
C THR A 643 -2.33 2.52 25.43
N GLU A 644 -2.24 3.56 26.27
CA GLU A 644 -2.00 3.44 27.72
C GLU A 644 -3.09 2.66 28.45
N LEU A 645 -4.36 2.80 28.04
CA LEU A 645 -5.49 2.06 28.63
C LEU A 645 -5.52 0.58 28.21
N LEU A 646 -4.86 0.21 27.11
CA LEU A 646 -4.85 -1.15 26.57
C LEU A 646 -3.64 -1.98 27.03
N ILE A 647 -2.55 -1.32 27.42
CA ILE A 647 -1.39 -1.91 28.13
C ILE A 647 -1.82 -2.18 29.57
#